data_AF-A0A2E8IEL6-F1
#
_entry.id   AF-A0A2E8IEL6-F1
#
_cell.length_a   1.000
_cell.length_b   1.000
_cell.length_c   1.000
_cell.angle_alpha   90.00
_cell.angle_beta   90.00
_cell.angle_gamma   90.00
#
_symmetry.space_group_name_H-M   'P 1'
#
loop_
_entity.id
_entity.type
_entity.pdbx_description
1 polymer ?
#
loop_
_entity_poly.entity_id
_entity_poly.type
_entity_poly.pdbx_seq_one_letter_code
_entity_poly.pdbx_strand_id
1 'polypeptide(L)'
;MVSAQEYYPVNDGVKSINTNYTLFKNATLHLSPGKTISNGSLLIKDGKIVSVGKSVDSPKNAVVIDLEGKHVYPSFVEAYSTFGVKTPERSFGGRSPQYEATREGYYWNDHIRAETNALDAFKYDNKAAKDLVEAGFGAVSTHMADGLARGNGILVALNSEGNTAERLLDTRSAQFFSFNKSNLSQQSYPSSVMGSTALIRQVFEDAAWYAGGNVDTRDLSLEALNANMDLPQIFYGEGLYDDLRIASLSKETGVPFIIVGGGDEYKRIGEVKATGASYIIPINFQDAYDVEDPYQADFVSLSQMLEWNQAPTNPAKLDEAGLTFAITSNGLKSPGMLSSMLKKAFKYGLDKETALAALTTIPAQLLGKSEELGTLSPNAWANFLITSGELFEEETILYENWVQGSQNVIKDASIIDIDGSYTLNTGGKSYDMTISKSTEKPSVTVKDGDTKLGSKAVYNDGWLNVTFTGDADKKEYTRIIAQVSPTTPWSGKAILPDGSETSFTISKKPSTETEKEEKKDDDKEEVAPEVMPLTYPNVAYGYEEKPEAETILFKNATVWTNEEAGILEETDVLVKNGKIAKVGKGLSAGGAKVVDATGKHLTSGIIDEHSHIAAFSINESGQNSSAEVRMKDAVNPDDIDIYRDLGGGVTTIQLLHGSANPIGG
;
A
#
# COMPACT_ATOMS: atom_id res chain seq x y z
N MET A 1 -38.60 -23.15 23.03
CA MET A 1 -38.21 -22.43 21.80
C MET A 1 -38.80 -21.04 21.90
N VAL A 2 -37.95 -20.02 21.88
CA VAL A 2 -38.41 -18.65 21.68
C VAL A 2 -38.55 -18.49 20.17
N SER A 3 -39.78 -18.27 19.70
CA SER A 3 -40.06 -17.99 18.29
C SER A 3 -40.45 -16.52 18.20
N ALA A 4 -39.75 -15.75 17.37
CA ALA A 4 -40.09 -14.36 17.09
C ALA A 4 -40.37 -14.19 15.60
N GLN A 5 -41.23 -13.25 15.26
CA GLN A 5 -41.36 -12.78 13.88
C GLN A 5 -40.07 -12.06 13.48
N GLU A 6 -39.74 -12.10 12.19
CA GLU A 6 -38.74 -11.20 11.62
C GLU A 6 -39.13 -9.75 11.95
N TYR A 7 -38.35 -9.09 12.80
CA TYR A 7 -38.80 -7.90 13.51
C TYR A 7 -38.70 -6.59 12.70
N TYR A 8 -38.12 -6.65 11.50
CA TYR A 8 -38.09 -5.53 10.56
C TYR A 8 -39.33 -5.56 9.66
N PRO A 9 -40.31 -4.66 9.87
CA PRO A 9 -41.42 -4.49 8.94
C PRO A 9 -40.90 -3.84 7.67
N VAL A 10 -41.22 -4.44 6.53
CA VAL A 10 -40.89 -3.92 5.20
C VAL A 10 -42.19 -3.77 4.43
N ASN A 11 -42.45 -2.59 3.88
CA ASN A 11 -43.70 -2.24 3.19
C ASN A 11 -43.51 -1.97 1.69
N ASP A 12 -42.33 -2.26 1.12
CA ASP A 12 -41.98 -1.96 -0.27
C ASP A 12 -42.30 -3.11 -1.26
N GLY A 13 -42.66 -4.30 -0.77
CA GLY A 13 -43.03 -5.44 -1.62
C GLY A 13 -43.07 -6.79 -0.92
N VAL A 14 -43.21 -7.86 -1.71
CA VAL A 14 -43.10 -9.25 -1.22
C VAL A 14 -41.62 -9.55 -1.00
N LYS A 15 -41.21 -9.89 0.23
CA LYS A 15 -39.84 -10.32 0.54
C LYS A 15 -39.46 -11.55 -0.29
N SER A 16 -38.59 -11.39 -1.26
CA SER A 16 -37.89 -12.52 -1.91
C SER A 16 -36.45 -12.56 -1.38
N ILE A 17 -36.20 -13.38 -0.35
CA ILE A 17 -34.83 -13.64 0.10
C ILE A 17 -34.30 -14.78 -0.75
N ASN A 18 -33.33 -14.51 -1.62
CA ASN A 18 -32.68 -15.54 -2.41
C ASN A 18 -31.71 -16.34 -1.52
N THR A 19 -32.23 -17.35 -0.82
CA THR A 19 -31.48 -18.26 0.06
C THR A 19 -30.98 -19.51 -0.67
N ASN A 20 -30.94 -19.47 -2.00
CA ASN A 20 -30.50 -20.60 -2.80
C ASN A 20 -29.02 -20.86 -2.57
N TYR A 21 -28.66 -22.15 -2.61
CA TYR A 21 -27.27 -22.54 -2.74
C TYR A 21 -26.77 -22.16 -4.14
N THR A 22 -25.54 -21.67 -4.24
CA THR A 22 -24.86 -21.46 -5.52
C THR A 22 -23.63 -22.33 -5.58
N LEU A 23 -23.58 -23.22 -6.58
CA LEU A 23 -22.48 -24.13 -6.84
C LEU A 23 -21.67 -23.62 -8.03
N PHE A 24 -20.42 -23.27 -7.80
CA PHE A 24 -19.41 -23.06 -8.84
C PHE A 24 -18.69 -24.39 -9.07
N LYS A 25 -18.54 -24.83 -10.32
CA LYS A 25 -17.88 -26.11 -10.64
C LYS A 25 -16.87 -25.95 -11.77
N ASN A 26 -15.96 -26.92 -11.90
CA ASN A 26 -14.96 -27.04 -12.95
C ASN A 26 -13.90 -25.91 -12.99
N ALA A 27 -13.76 -25.15 -11.91
CA ALA A 27 -12.73 -24.10 -11.81
C ALA A 27 -11.39 -24.65 -11.30
N THR A 28 -10.30 -23.92 -11.56
CA THR A 28 -9.07 -24.03 -10.78
C THR A 28 -9.20 -23.18 -9.52
N LEU A 29 -9.41 -23.82 -8.37
CA LEU A 29 -9.63 -23.14 -7.09
C LEU A 29 -8.30 -22.96 -6.36
N HIS A 30 -7.90 -21.72 -6.11
CA HIS A 30 -6.78 -21.36 -5.24
C HIS A 30 -7.32 -21.05 -3.86
N LEU A 31 -7.17 -21.98 -2.92
CA LEU A 31 -7.79 -21.86 -1.60
C LEU A 31 -7.06 -20.87 -0.71
N SER A 32 -5.75 -20.85 -0.83
CA SER A 32 -4.79 -20.00 -0.15
C SER A 32 -3.52 -19.97 -1.02
N PRO A 33 -2.54 -19.08 -0.75
CA PRO A 33 -1.23 -19.16 -1.39
C PRO A 33 -0.68 -20.60 -1.36
N GLY A 34 -0.21 -21.08 -2.51
CA GLY A 34 0.38 -22.42 -2.67
C GLY A 34 -0.58 -23.61 -2.62
N LYS A 35 -1.89 -23.40 -2.44
CA LYS A 35 -2.87 -24.47 -2.28
C LYS A 35 -3.96 -24.41 -3.34
N THR A 36 -3.82 -25.25 -4.36
CA THR A 36 -4.73 -25.27 -5.52
C THR A 36 -5.46 -26.60 -5.68
N ILE A 37 -6.72 -26.53 -6.14
CA ILE A 37 -7.53 -27.67 -6.58
C ILE A 37 -7.93 -27.45 -8.03
N SER A 38 -7.40 -28.26 -8.95
CA SER A 38 -7.84 -28.27 -10.35
C SER A 38 -9.20 -28.97 -10.49
N ASN A 39 -10.06 -28.42 -11.37
CA ASN A 39 -11.43 -28.92 -11.60
C ASN A 39 -12.24 -29.06 -10.29
N GLY A 40 -12.12 -28.07 -9.43
CA GLY A 40 -12.79 -28.02 -8.13
C GLY A 40 -14.21 -27.45 -8.22
N SER A 41 -14.92 -27.62 -7.12
CA SER A 41 -16.23 -27.05 -6.87
C SER A 41 -16.25 -26.26 -5.56
N LEU A 42 -16.96 -25.14 -5.56
CA LEU A 42 -17.19 -24.26 -4.42
C LEU A 42 -18.70 -24.08 -4.25
N LEU A 43 -19.22 -24.39 -3.07
CA LEU A 43 -20.62 -24.20 -2.73
C LEU A 43 -20.76 -23.06 -1.72
N ILE A 44 -21.57 -22.07 -2.05
CA ILE A 44 -21.85 -20.94 -1.16
C ILE A 44 -23.34 -20.87 -0.82
N LYS A 45 -23.64 -20.27 0.33
CA LYS A 45 -24.99 -19.94 0.77
C LYS A 45 -24.95 -18.84 1.83
N ASP A 46 -25.94 -17.93 1.78
CA ASP A 46 -26.13 -16.86 2.76
C ASP A 46 -24.83 -16.07 3.03
N GLY A 47 -24.10 -15.78 1.95
CA GLY A 47 -22.82 -15.08 1.96
C GLY A 47 -21.62 -15.80 2.57
N LYS A 48 -21.75 -17.09 2.89
CA LYS A 48 -20.68 -17.93 3.42
C LYS A 48 -20.33 -19.07 2.47
N ILE A 49 -19.08 -19.51 2.56
CA ILE A 49 -18.63 -20.76 1.91
C ILE A 49 -19.12 -21.94 2.76
N VAL A 50 -19.90 -22.82 2.13
CA VAL A 50 -20.42 -24.04 2.78
C VAL A 50 -19.40 -25.16 2.68
N SER A 51 -18.85 -25.37 1.49
CA SER A 51 -17.91 -26.44 1.21
C SER A 51 -17.11 -26.15 -0.05
N VAL A 52 -15.90 -26.72 -0.10
CA VAL A 52 -14.95 -26.56 -1.20
C VAL A 52 -14.15 -27.84 -1.36
N GLY A 53 -13.90 -28.26 -2.60
CA GLY A 53 -13.17 -29.50 -2.86
C GLY A 53 -13.19 -29.90 -4.33
N LYS A 54 -12.61 -31.05 -4.65
CA LYS A 54 -12.63 -31.60 -6.02
C LYS A 54 -14.04 -32.01 -6.47
N SER A 55 -14.88 -32.40 -5.53
CA SER A 55 -16.30 -32.67 -5.74
C SER A 55 -17.04 -32.24 -4.48
N VAL A 56 -18.15 -31.53 -4.65
CA VAL A 56 -18.95 -30.98 -3.57
C VAL A 56 -20.41 -31.40 -3.78
N ASP A 57 -21.00 -31.99 -2.76
CA ASP A 57 -22.42 -32.31 -2.76
C ASP A 57 -23.24 -31.02 -2.76
N SER A 58 -24.13 -30.88 -3.74
CA SER A 58 -24.99 -29.71 -3.89
C SER A 58 -26.47 -30.10 -3.88
N PRO A 59 -27.35 -29.34 -3.21
CA PRO A 59 -28.79 -29.53 -3.30
C PRO A 59 -29.29 -29.43 -4.75
N LYS A 60 -30.35 -30.17 -5.07
CA LYS A 60 -30.91 -30.23 -6.45
C LYS A 60 -31.39 -28.88 -6.99
N ASN A 61 -31.73 -27.95 -6.11
CA ASN A 61 -32.21 -26.60 -6.45
C ASN A 61 -31.11 -25.54 -6.38
N ALA A 62 -29.83 -25.93 -6.31
CA ALA A 62 -28.74 -24.97 -6.35
C ALA A 62 -28.65 -24.30 -7.73
N VAL A 63 -28.31 -23.01 -7.73
CA VAL A 63 -27.88 -22.32 -8.94
C VAL A 63 -26.49 -22.86 -9.30
N VAL A 64 -26.33 -23.37 -10.51
CA VAL A 64 -25.04 -23.94 -10.96
C VAL A 64 -24.37 -22.98 -11.93
N ILE A 65 -23.15 -22.58 -11.62
CA ILE A 65 -22.29 -21.76 -12.47
C ILE A 65 -21.10 -22.62 -12.89
N ASP A 66 -20.95 -22.82 -14.20
CA ASP A 66 -19.82 -23.55 -14.76
C ASP A 66 -18.66 -22.59 -15.02
N LEU A 67 -17.51 -22.89 -14.43
CA LEU A 67 -16.31 -22.07 -14.48
C LEU A 67 -15.15 -22.83 -15.15
N GLU A 68 -15.46 -23.75 -16.06
CA GLU A 68 -14.46 -24.47 -16.85
C GLU A 68 -13.45 -23.50 -17.49
N GLY A 69 -12.16 -23.77 -17.26
CA GLY A 69 -11.05 -22.95 -17.75
C GLY A 69 -10.85 -21.62 -17.00
N LYS A 70 -11.59 -21.35 -15.93
CA LYS A 70 -11.44 -20.15 -15.09
C LYS A 70 -10.74 -20.49 -13.78
N HIS A 71 -10.16 -19.47 -13.15
CA HIS A 71 -9.53 -19.58 -11.84
C HIS A 71 -10.33 -18.81 -10.79
N VAL A 72 -10.32 -19.30 -9.55
CA VAL A 72 -10.99 -18.67 -8.41
C VAL A 72 -9.99 -18.47 -7.28
N TYR A 73 -9.91 -17.26 -6.74
CA TYR A 73 -9.02 -16.86 -5.63
C TYR A 73 -9.83 -16.20 -4.51
N PRO A 74 -9.37 -16.16 -3.25
CA PRO A 74 -9.96 -15.28 -2.25
C PRO A 74 -9.85 -13.81 -2.72
N SER A 75 -10.87 -13.00 -2.45
CA SER A 75 -10.75 -11.55 -2.66
C SER A 75 -9.72 -10.95 -1.70
N PHE A 76 -9.10 -9.85 -2.11
CA PHE A 76 -8.12 -9.14 -1.30
C PHE A 76 -8.76 -8.52 -0.05
N VAL A 77 -7.95 -8.33 0.99
CA VAL A 77 -8.33 -7.73 2.26
C VAL A 77 -7.47 -6.50 2.50
N GLU A 78 -8.11 -5.34 2.60
CA GLU A 78 -7.43 -4.09 2.93
C GLU A 78 -7.33 -3.92 4.45
N ALA A 79 -6.12 -4.01 5.01
CA ALA A 79 -5.90 -3.96 6.46
C ALA A 79 -5.84 -2.52 7.02
N TYR A 80 -5.62 -1.52 6.17
CA TYR A 80 -5.50 -0.13 6.61
C TYR A 80 -6.15 0.84 5.61
N SER A 81 -7.29 1.42 5.99
CA SER A 81 -8.03 2.36 5.16
C SER A 81 -8.76 3.43 5.96
N THR A 82 -9.27 4.44 5.25
CA THR A 82 -10.25 5.42 5.73
C THR A 82 -11.56 5.35 4.93
N PHE A 83 -11.81 4.21 4.26
CA PHE A 83 -13.04 3.97 3.49
C PHE A 83 -14.30 4.28 4.31
N GLY A 84 -15.16 5.15 3.79
CA GLY A 84 -16.43 5.51 4.42
C GLY A 84 -16.31 6.27 5.75
N VAL A 85 -15.10 6.60 6.21
CA VAL A 85 -14.84 7.36 7.45
C VAL A 85 -14.03 8.59 7.09
N LYS A 86 -14.69 9.75 7.04
CA LYS A 86 -14.03 10.99 6.63
C LYS A 86 -13.22 11.56 7.80
N THR A 87 -11.93 11.83 7.58
CA THR A 87 -11.10 12.59 8.51
C THR A 87 -11.71 13.97 8.78
N PRO A 88 -11.75 14.44 10.04
CA PRO A 88 -12.30 15.76 10.35
C PRO A 88 -11.52 16.88 9.67
N GLU A 89 -12.23 17.89 9.20
CA GLU A 89 -11.62 19.11 8.67
C GLU A 89 -11.14 19.98 9.82
N ARG A 90 -10.01 20.68 9.63
CA ARG A 90 -9.51 21.65 10.61
C ARG A 90 -10.51 22.80 10.76
N SER A 91 -11.10 22.93 11.94
CA SER A 91 -12.17 23.88 12.23
C SER A 91 -11.69 25.21 12.83
N PHE A 92 -10.38 25.37 13.07
CA PHE A 92 -9.84 26.52 13.79
C PHE A 92 -8.92 27.40 12.93
N GLY A 93 -9.16 28.71 12.97
CA GLY A 93 -8.38 29.73 12.23
C GLY A 93 -7.61 30.72 13.11
N GLY A 94 -7.59 30.51 14.44
CA GLY A 94 -6.89 31.36 15.39
C GLY A 94 -5.37 31.11 15.39
N ARG A 95 -4.58 32.18 15.53
CA ARG A 95 -3.11 32.12 15.71
C ARG A 95 -2.68 31.99 17.18
N SER A 96 -3.63 31.98 18.11
CA SER A 96 -3.33 31.90 19.54
C SER A 96 -3.02 30.45 19.93
N PRO A 97 -1.94 30.19 20.67
CA PRO A 97 -1.64 28.85 21.17
C PRO A 97 -2.69 28.40 22.18
N GLN A 98 -3.20 27.18 22.01
CA GLN A 98 -3.96 26.48 23.04
C GLN A 98 -2.96 25.65 23.86
N TYR A 99 -2.90 25.85 25.17
CA TYR A 99 -2.03 25.07 26.06
C TYR A 99 -2.79 23.97 26.80
N GLU A 100 -4.00 24.29 27.27
CA GLU A 100 -4.85 23.37 28.03
C GLU A 100 -5.72 22.50 27.11
N ALA A 101 -6.15 21.35 27.61
CA ALA A 101 -7.23 20.59 26.99
C ALA A 101 -8.56 21.36 27.05
N THR A 102 -9.41 21.10 26.06
CA THR A 102 -10.76 21.65 25.96
C THR A 102 -11.84 20.62 26.28
N ARG A 103 -11.49 19.33 26.36
CA ARG A 103 -12.42 18.23 26.60
C ARG A 103 -12.37 17.77 28.06
N GLU A 104 -13.45 18.00 28.79
CA GLU A 104 -13.59 17.56 30.18
C GLU A 104 -13.87 16.05 30.27
N GLY A 105 -13.23 15.34 31.21
CA GLY A 105 -13.40 13.89 31.42
C GLY A 105 -12.61 13.00 30.44
N TYR A 106 -11.79 13.59 29.58
CA TYR A 106 -10.87 12.92 28.68
C TYR A 106 -9.43 13.20 29.08
N TYR A 107 -8.49 12.53 28.42
CA TYR A 107 -7.08 12.73 28.68
C TYR A 107 -6.67 14.19 28.50
N TRP A 108 -5.71 14.66 29.31
CA TRP A 108 -5.28 16.06 29.38
C TRP A 108 -4.76 16.62 28.04
N ASN A 109 -4.45 15.75 27.08
CA ASN A 109 -4.07 16.12 25.72
C ASN A 109 -5.15 15.77 24.71
N ASP A 110 -5.69 16.79 24.03
CA ASP A 110 -6.76 16.70 23.04
C ASP A 110 -6.35 16.02 21.73
N HIS A 111 -5.09 15.59 21.57
CA HIS A 111 -4.67 14.75 20.45
C HIS A 111 -4.70 13.25 20.77
N ILE A 112 -4.93 12.86 22.03
CA ILE A 112 -5.27 11.47 22.40
C ILE A 112 -6.79 11.29 22.23
N ARG A 113 -7.18 10.42 21.31
CA ARG A 113 -8.56 10.24 20.83
C ARG A 113 -8.98 8.76 20.90
N ALA A 114 -8.47 8.02 21.89
CA ALA A 114 -8.62 6.57 22.00
C ALA A 114 -10.09 6.11 22.13
N GLU A 115 -10.97 6.99 22.57
CA GLU A 115 -12.43 6.81 22.63
C GLU A 115 -13.14 6.86 21.27
N THR A 116 -12.44 7.22 20.20
CA THR A 116 -13.05 7.38 18.88
C THR A 116 -13.44 6.02 18.33
N ASN A 117 -14.72 5.90 17.94
CA ASN A 117 -15.24 4.72 17.30
C ASN A 117 -15.57 5.04 15.84
N ALA A 118 -14.89 4.36 14.90
CA ALA A 118 -15.12 4.56 13.47
C ALA A 118 -16.58 4.30 13.05
N LEU A 119 -17.32 3.45 13.76
CA LEU A 119 -18.72 3.15 13.50
C LEU A 119 -19.61 4.41 13.54
N ASP A 120 -19.34 5.33 14.47
CA ASP A 120 -20.17 6.53 14.68
C ASP A 120 -20.11 7.51 13.49
N ALA A 121 -19.01 7.48 12.76
CA ALA A 121 -18.77 8.34 11.59
C ALA A 121 -18.94 7.60 10.25
N PHE A 122 -19.17 6.28 10.28
CA PHE A 122 -19.16 5.46 9.07
C PHE A 122 -20.36 5.72 8.16
N LYS A 123 -20.05 5.93 6.87
CA LYS A 123 -21.03 6.00 5.79
C LYS A 123 -20.52 5.19 4.61
N TYR A 124 -21.29 4.19 4.21
CA TYR A 124 -20.94 3.36 3.05
C TYR A 124 -20.99 4.16 1.76
N ASP A 125 -19.85 4.25 1.06
CA ASP A 125 -19.74 4.91 -0.24
C ASP A 125 -19.72 3.86 -1.36
N ASN A 126 -20.85 3.75 -2.08
CA ASN A 126 -20.99 2.78 -3.17
C ASN A 126 -19.97 2.99 -4.30
N LYS A 127 -19.56 4.24 -4.58
CA LYS A 127 -18.60 4.54 -5.65
C LYS A 127 -17.21 4.10 -5.22
N ALA A 128 -16.77 4.50 -4.03
CA ALA A 128 -15.47 4.10 -3.51
C ALA A 128 -15.39 2.57 -3.31
N ALA A 129 -16.50 1.93 -2.90
CA ALA A 129 -16.57 0.47 -2.79
C ALA A 129 -16.41 -0.20 -4.15
N LYS A 130 -17.07 0.32 -5.18
CA LYS A 130 -16.92 -0.18 -6.55
C LYS A 130 -15.47 -0.10 -7.02
N ASP A 131 -14.78 1.01 -6.80
CA ASP A 131 -13.37 1.18 -7.20
C ASP A 131 -12.44 0.16 -6.49
N LEU A 132 -12.69 -0.13 -5.20
CA LEU A 132 -11.97 -1.16 -4.45
C LEU A 132 -12.30 -2.59 -4.91
N VAL A 133 -13.57 -2.87 -5.21
CA VAL A 133 -14.03 -4.17 -5.72
C VAL A 133 -13.42 -4.45 -7.09
N GLU A 134 -13.37 -3.46 -7.98
CA GLU A 134 -12.71 -3.55 -9.29
C GLU A 134 -11.19 -3.77 -9.16
N ALA A 135 -10.57 -3.27 -8.08
CA ALA A 135 -9.17 -3.56 -7.75
C ALA A 135 -8.95 -4.94 -7.10
N GLY A 136 -10.01 -5.69 -6.79
CA GLY A 136 -9.97 -7.05 -6.25
C GLY A 136 -10.21 -7.16 -4.74
N PHE A 137 -10.49 -6.06 -4.03
CA PHE A 137 -10.80 -6.12 -2.60
C PHE A 137 -12.23 -6.58 -2.32
N GLY A 138 -12.40 -7.44 -1.31
CA GLY A 138 -13.73 -7.87 -0.83
C GLY A 138 -14.07 -7.34 0.57
N ALA A 139 -13.07 -6.98 1.37
CA ALA A 139 -13.25 -6.44 2.71
C ALA A 139 -12.19 -5.38 3.03
N VAL A 140 -12.53 -4.45 3.91
CA VAL A 140 -11.67 -3.34 4.34
C VAL A 140 -11.79 -3.08 5.84
N SER A 141 -10.64 -2.97 6.51
CA SER A 141 -10.54 -2.40 7.86
C SER A 141 -10.36 -0.88 7.74
N THR A 142 -11.33 -0.13 8.27
CA THR A 142 -11.37 1.33 8.14
C THR A 142 -11.44 2.02 9.51
N HIS A 143 -10.84 3.19 9.60
CA HIS A 143 -10.72 3.94 10.84
C HIS A 143 -10.78 5.46 10.63
N MET A 144 -10.94 6.20 11.73
CA MET A 144 -10.79 7.64 11.75
C MET A 144 -9.30 8.00 11.81
N ALA A 145 -8.73 8.53 10.72
CA ALA A 145 -7.33 8.93 10.68
C ALA A 145 -7.08 10.31 11.34
N ASP A 146 -7.37 10.45 12.63
CA ASP A 146 -7.28 11.72 13.37
C ASP A 146 -6.75 11.54 14.81
N GLY A 147 -5.60 12.15 15.13
CA GLY A 147 -4.97 12.08 16.45
C GLY A 147 -3.86 11.03 16.59
N LEU A 148 -3.23 11.02 17.77
CA LEU A 148 -2.08 10.15 18.06
C LEU A 148 -2.53 8.75 18.49
N ALA A 149 -3.51 8.64 19.40
CA ALA A 149 -4.25 7.41 19.65
C ALA A 149 -5.65 7.60 19.06
N ARG A 150 -5.97 6.89 17.98
CA ARG A 150 -7.12 7.19 17.10
C ARG A 150 -8.36 6.36 17.39
N GLY A 151 -8.33 5.58 18.47
CA GLY A 151 -9.39 4.66 18.86
C GLY A 151 -9.52 3.46 17.92
N ASN A 152 -10.72 2.90 17.84
CA ASN A 152 -10.96 1.64 17.13
C ASN A 152 -11.51 1.84 15.71
N GLY A 153 -11.16 0.90 14.83
CA GLY A 153 -11.74 0.76 13.49
C GLY A 153 -12.90 -0.23 13.43
N ILE A 154 -13.45 -0.37 12.23
CA ILE A 154 -14.46 -1.37 11.86
C ILE A 154 -13.98 -2.18 10.65
N LEU A 155 -14.48 -3.41 10.51
CA LEU A 155 -14.24 -4.27 9.36
C LEU A 155 -15.52 -4.37 8.53
N VAL A 156 -15.41 -4.01 7.24
CA VAL A 156 -16.56 -3.84 6.35
C VAL A 156 -16.39 -4.69 5.09
N ALA A 157 -17.43 -5.43 4.71
CA ALA A 157 -17.53 -6.05 3.40
C ALA A 157 -17.94 -5.03 2.34
N LEU A 158 -17.29 -5.07 1.18
CA LEU A 158 -17.55 -4.14 0.07
C LEU A 158 -18.76 -4.56 -0.80
N ASN A 159 -19.78 -5.17 -0.17
CA ASN A 159 -20.97 -5.61 -0.87
C ASN A 159 -21.78 -4.40 -1.38
N SER A 160 -22.02 -4.33 -2.68
CA SER A 160 -22.82 -3.27 -3.32
C SER A 160 -24.32 -3.40 -3.03
N GLU A 161 -24.77 -4.59 -2.67
CA GLU A 161 -26.14 -4.90 -2.27
C GLU A 161 -26.29 -4.87 -0.74
N GLY A 162 -27.53 -4.87 -0.26
CA GLY A 162 -27.82 -4.91 1.18
C GLY A 162 -27.70 -3.58 1.92
N ASN A 163 -27.71 -3.67 3.25
CA ASN A 163 -27.65 -2.54 4.16
C ASN A 163 -26.37 -2.54 5.02
N THR A 164 -26.14 -1.46 5.77
CA THR A 164 -24.94 -1.32 6.61
C THR A 164 -24.76 -2.46 7.61
N ALA A 165 -25.82 -2.98 8.22
CA ALA A 165 -25.71 -4.04 9.22
C ALA A 165 -25.21 -5.37 8.60
N GLU A 166 -25.56 -5.64 7.35
CA GLU A 166 -25.09 -6.84 6.62
C GLU A 166 -23.62 -6.73 6.22
N ARG A 167 -23.14 -5.50 6.01
CA ARG A 167 -21.76 -5.20 5.58
C ARG A 167 -20.77 -5.15 6.74
N LEU A 168 -21.21 -4.90 7.97
CA LEU A 168 -20.35 -4.85 9.15
C LEU A 168 -19.95 -6.28 9.56
N LEU A 169 -18.71 -6.65 9.27
CA LEU A 169 -18.13 -7.93 9.66
C LEU A 169 -17.60 -7.89 11.10
N ASP A 170 -17.08 -6.74 11.51
CA ASP A 170 -16.66 -6.45 12.89
C ASP A 170 -16.81 -4.96 13.18
N THR A 171 -17.22 -4.60 14.39
CA THR A 171 -17.32 -3.20 14.84
C THR A 171 -16.09 -2.74 15.62
N ARG A 172 -15.11 -3.61 15.87
CA ARG A 172 -13.85 -3.31 16.55
C ARG A 172 -12.69 -4.08 15.89
N SER A 173 -12.26 -3.64 14.71
CA SER A 173 -11.27 -4.39 13.90
C SER A 173 -9.83 -4.31 14.41
N ALA A 174 -9.42 -3.13 14.88
CA ALA A 174 -8.08 -2.82 15.38
C ALA A 174 -8.12 -1.50 16.14
N GLN A 175 -7.10 -1.23 16.95
CA GLN A 175 -6.81 0.08 17.53
C GLN A 175 -5.72 0.78 16.73
N PHE A 176 -5.88 2.07 16.44
CA PHE A 176 -5.02 2.80 15.51
C PHE A 176 -4.21 3.91 16.19
N PHE A 177 -2.98 4.12 15.74
CA PHE A 177 -2.07 5.16 16.25
C PHE A 177 -1.34 5.90 15.12
N SER A 178 -0.80 7.07 15.43
CA SER A 178 0.13 7.81 14.57
C SER A 178 0.92 8.86 15.35
N PHE A 179 1.90 9.50 14.72
CA PHE A 179 2.53 10.71 15.28
C PHE A 179 1.78 12.01 14.94
N ASN A 180 0.68 11.92 14.17
CA ASN A 180 -0.05 13.06 13.64
C ASN A 180 -1.07 13.63 14.62
N LYS A 181 -1.06 14.95 14.77
CA LYS A 181 -2.02 15.67 15.61
C LYS A 181 -3.45 15.58 15.08
N SER A 182 -4.41 15.59 16.00
CA SER A 182 -5.84 15.71 15.67
C SER A 182 -6.14 17.07 15.06
N ASN A 183 -6.88 17.08 13.94
CA ASN A 183 -7.43 18.26 13.29
C ASN A 183 -8.51 18.97 14.13
N LEU A 184 -9.03 18.29 15.16
CA LEU A 184 -10.04 18.79 16.09
C LEU A 184 -9.43 19.52 17.30
N SER A 185 -8.12 19.78 17.32
CA SER A 185 -7.47 20.49 18.41
C SER A 185 -6.38 21.42 17.89
N GLN A 186 -6.26 22.61 18.51
CA GLN A 186 -5.13 23.52 18.32
C GLN A 186 -4.10 23.40 19.45
N GLN A 187 -4.22 22.39 20.32
CA GLN A 187 -3.30 22.23 21.43
C GLN A 187 -1.85 22.21 20.92
N SER A 188 -1.02 22.99 21.60
CA SER A 188 0.31 23.33 21.11
C SER A 188 1.22 22.12 21.22
N TYR A 189 1.12 21.39 22.33
CA TYR A 189 1.81 20.13 22.56
C TYR A 189 1.03 18.94 22.01
N PRO A 190 1.65 18.04 21.22
CA PRO A 190 3.05 18.09 20.79
C PRO A 190 3.24 18.98 19.56
N SER A 191 4.44 19.55 19.41
CA SER A 191 4.86 20.33 18.24
C SER A 191 5.98 19.66 17.44
N SER A 192 6.51 18.55 17.95
CA SER A 192 7.60 17.77 17.35
C SER A 192 7.29 16.27 17.38
N VAL A 193 8.03 15.49 16.58
CA VAL A 193 7.98 14.02 16.65
C VAL A 193 8.47 13.48 18.00
N MET A 194 9.41 14.18 18.66
CA MET A 194 9.88 13.82 20.00
C MET A 194 8.75 13.98 21.02
N GLY A 195 8.00 15.08 20.95
CA GLY A 195 6.82 15.32 21.76
C GLY A 195 5.71 14.30 21.49
N SER A 196 5.43 13.98 20.23
CA SER A 196 4.47 12.93 19.89
C SER A 196 4.88 11.56 20.46
N THR A 197 6.18 11.24 20.38
CA THR A 197 6.76 10.00 20.92
C THR A 197 6.67 9.94 22.44
N ALA A 198 7.05 11.03 23.11
CA ALA A 198 6.96 11.14 24.57
C ALA A 198 5.51 11.08 25.06
N LEU A 199 4.58 11.74 24.36
CA LEU A 199 3.15 11.71 24.69
C LEU A 199 2.55 10.31 24.56
N ILE A 200 2.91 9.57 23.50
CA ILE A 200 2.48 8.18 23.34
C ILE A 200 3.08 7.29 24.43
N ARG A 201 4.38 7.45 24.73
CA ARG A 201 5.00 6.72 25.85
C ARG A 201 4.25 6.99 27.16
N GLN A 202 3.99 8.27 27.46
CA GLN A 202 3.31 8.69 28.68
C GLN A 202 1.88 8.16 28.76
N VAL A 203 1.10 8.18 27.65
CA VAL A 203 -0.29 7.71 27.71
C VAL A 203 -0.39 6.22 28.04
N PHE A 204 0.58 5.40 27.63
CA PHE A 204 0.63 3.99 28.02
C PHE A 204 1.02 3.80 29.50
N GLU A 205 1.96 4.59 30.01
CA GLU A 205 2.31 4.59 31.44
C GLU A 205 1.10 5.02 32.30
N ASP A 206 0.42 6.08 31.89
CA ASP A 206 -0.76 6.61 32.57
C ASP A 206 -1.94 5.62 32.48
N ALA A 207 -2.14 4.96 31.34
CA ALA A 207 -3.18 3.95 31.18
C ALA A 207 -2.95 2.73 32.08
N ALA A 208 -1.70 2.29 32.23
CA ALA A 208 -1.34 1.23 33.16
C ALA A 208 -1.53 1.66 34.62
N TRP A 209 -1.15 2.89 34.96
CA TRP A 209 -1.37 3.48 36.28
C TRP A 209 -2.87 3.57 36.63
N TYR A 210 -3.68 4.02 35.67
CA TYR A 210 -5.14 4.10 35.75
C TYR A 210 -5.78 2.72 35.94
N ALA A 211 -5.39 1.73 35.11
CA ALA A 211 -5.89 0.36 35.23
C ALA A 211 -5.55 -0.29 36.59
N GLY A 212 -4.46 0.16 37.23
CA GLY A 212 -4.09 -0.23 38.59
C GLY A 212 -4.95 0.37 39.71
N GLY A 213 -5.91 1.25 39.39
CA GLY A 213 -6.79 1.90 40.37
C GLY A 213 -6.11 3.02 41.15
N ASN A 214 -5.03 3.59 40.63
CA ASN A 214 -4.24 4.62 41.33
C ASN A 214 -4.69 6.06 41.00
N VAL A 215 -5.83 6.21 40.33
CA VAL A 215 -6.40 7.50 39.94
C VAL A 215 -7.85 7.52 40.43
N ASP A 216 -8.21 8.55 41.21
CA ASP A 216 -9.55 8.67 41.80
C ASP A 216 -10.58 9.28 40.83
N THR A 217 -10.12 9.85 39.71
CA THR A 217 -10.95 10.48 38.68
C THR A 217 -11.10 9.57 37.47
N ARG A 218 -12.29 9.55 36.89
CA ARG A 218 -12.57 8.80 35.66
C ARG A 218 -11.96 9.51 34.44
N ASP A 219 -11.29 8.76 33.58
CA ASP A 219 -10.75 9.24 32.29
C ASP A 219 -11.25 8.36 31.14
N LEU A 220 -12.07 8.94 30.27
CA LEU A 220 -12.72 8.22 29.17
C LEU A 220 -11.75 7.79 28.06
N SER A 221 -10.66 8.54 27.86
CA SER A 221 -9.66 8.19 26.87
C SER A 221 -8.78 7.03 27.35
N LEU A 222 -8.38 7.02 28.62
CA LEU A 222 -7.61 5.91 29.20
C LEU A 222 -8.47 4.63 29.34
N GLU A 223 -9.76 4.76 29.69
CA GLU A 223 -10.69 3.63 29.67
C GLU A 223 -10.82 3.01 28.28
N ALA A 224 -10.99 3.84 27.25
CA ALA A 224 -11.11 3.36 25.88
C ALA A 224 -9.81 2.73 25.37
N LEU A 225 -8.66 3.35 25.65
CA LEU A 225 -7.34 2.79 25.30
C LEU A 225 -7.17 1.39 25.90
N ASN A 226 -7.42 1.25 27.21
CA ASN A 226 -7.33 -0.02 27.92
C ASN A 226 -8.32 -1.06 27.40
N ALA A 227 -9.56 -0.65 27.09
CA ALA A 227 -10.60 -1.54 26.58
C ALA A 227 -10.27 -2.11 25.19
N ASN A 228 -9.42 -1.42 24.42
CA ASN A 228 -8.99 -1.79 23.07
C ASN A 228 -7.64 -2.53 23.02
N MET A 229 -7.00 -2.81 24.15
CA MET A 229 -5.66 -3.44 24.19
C MET A 229 -5.63 -4.89 23.70
N ASP A 230 -6.79 -5.56 23.65
CA ASP A 230 -6.96 -6.90 23.09
C ASP A 230 -7.07 -6.92 21.55
N LEU A 231 -7.29 -5.76 20.93
CA LEU A 231 -7.35 -5.62 19.48
C LEU A 231 -5.95 -5.62 18.86
N PRO A 232 -5.81 -5.91 17.55
CA PRO A 232 -4.59 -5.58 16.81
C PRO A 232 -4.25 -4.09 16.97
N GLN A 233 -2.98 -3.78 17.26
CA GLN A 233 -2.51 -2.41 17.47
C GLN A 233 -1.78 -1.93 16.22
N ILE A 234 -2.42 -1.11 15.38
CA ILE A 234 -1.85 -0.64 14.11
C ILE A 234 -1.32 0.78 14.27
N PHE A 235 -0.05 1.00 13.95
CA PHE A 235 0.61 2.29 14.09
C PHE A 235 1.09 2.80 12.73
N TYR A 236 0.62 3.98 12.33
CA TYR A 236 1.05 4.63 11.10
C TYR A 236 2.37 5.38 11.25
N GLY A 237 3.38 4.99 10.46
CA GLY A 237 4.65 5.68 10.28
C GLY A 237 4.82 6.20 8.86
N GLU A 238 5.51 7.33 8.70
CA GLU A 238 5.70 7.96 7.38
C GLU A 238 6.94 7.42 6.61
N GLY A 239 7.75 6.57 7.23
CA GLY A 239 8.96 5.98 6.64
C GLY A 239 9.82 5.22 7.65
N LEU A 240 10.96 4.69 7.18
CA LEU A 240 11.90 3.86 7.91
C LEU A 240 12.22 4.36 9.33
N TYR A 241 12.41 5.67 9.49
CA TYR A 241 12.76 6.25 10.79
C TYR A 241 11.61 6.22 11.79
N ASP A 242 10.39 6.38 11.31
CA ASP A 242 9.20 6.18 12.12
C ASP A 242 9.05 4.71 12.48
N ASP A 243 9.32 3.78 11.57
CA ASP A 243 9.24 2.35 11.85
C ASP A 243 10.17 1.94 12.99
N LEU A 244 11.43 2.39 12.95
CA LEU A 244 12.40 2.12 14.01
C LEU A 244 12.00 2.77 15.33
N ARG A 245 11.40 3.96 15.28
CA ARG A 245 10.89 4.66 16.48
C ARG A 245 9.68 3.96 17.07
N ILE A 246 8.73 3.53 16.25
CA ILE A 246 7.56 2.76 16.65
C ILE A 246 7.99 1.42 17.26
N ALA A 247 8.96 0.73 16.65
CA ALA A 247 9.53 -0.49 17.20
C ALA A 247 10.22 -0.26 18.56
N SER A 248 10.90 0.88 18.74
CA SER A 248 11.45 1.26 20.04
C SER A 248 10.34 1.54 21.07
N LEU A 249 9.28 2.24 20.68
CA LEU A 249 8.11 2.46 21.54
C LEU A 249 7.44 1.15 21.93
N SER A 250 7.25 0.22 20.99
CA SER A 250 6.73 -1.14 21.26
C SER A 250 7.52 -1.85 22.36
N LYS A 251 8.85 -1.77 22.32
CA LYS A 251 9.72 -2.35 23.37
C LYS A 251 9.60 -1.61 24.71
N GLU A 252 9.48 -0.29 24.70
CA GLU A 252 9.37 0.53 25.91
C GLU A 252 7.99 0.34 26.60
N THR A 253 6.90 0.24 25.83
CA THR A 253 5.53 0.11 26.35
C THR A 253 5.08 -1.33 26.54
N GLY A 254 5.75 -2.30 25.90
CA GLY A 254 5.35 -3.70 25.86
C GLY A 254 4.18 -3.99 24.92
N VAL A 255 3.80 -3.04 24.06
CA VAL A 255 2.66 -3.15 23.14
C VAL A 255 3.13 -3.55 21.74
N PRO A 256 2.72 -4.72 21.20
CA PRO A 256 3.18 -5.18 19.90
C PRO A 256 2.45 -4.42 18.77
N PHE A 257 3.08 -3.37 18.25
CA PHE A 257 2.56 -2.63 17.10
C PHE A 257 2.77 -3.37 15.77
N ILE A 258 1.72 -3.38 14.94
CA ILE A 258 1.77 -3.61 13.50
C ILE A 258 2.04 -2.26 12.85
N ILE A 259 3.10 -2.15 12.05
CA ILE A 259 3.56 -0.87 11.52
C ILE A 259 3.04 -0.68 10.11
N VAL A 260 2.33 0.42 9.84
CA VAL A 260 2.11 0.87 8.46
C VAL A 260 3.36 1.65 8.06
N GLY A 261 4.16 1.07 7.18
CA GLY A 261 5.46 1.62 6.76
C GLY A 261 5.34 2.66 5.66
N GLY A 262 6.48 3.28 5.30
CA GLY A 262 6.55 4.27 4.23
C GLY A 262 6.97 3.71 2.87
N GLY A 263 7.40 2.45 2.81
CA GLY A 263 7.86 1.82 1.57
C GLY A 263 9.36 2.00 1.29
N ASP A 264 10.13 2.45 2.29
CA ASP A 264 11.58 2.66 2.21
C ASP A 264 12.41 1.82 3.18
N GLU A 265 11.81 0.73 3.68
CA GLU A 265 12.40 -0.19 4.65
C GLU A 265 13.64 -0.92 4.10
N TYR A 266 13.68 -1.14 2.78
CA TYR A 266 14.82 -1.74 2.07
C TYR A 266 16.15 -1.04 2.36
N LYS A 267 16.13 0.27 2.64
CA LYS A 267 17.35 1.07 2.90
C LYS A 267 18.14 0.50 4.09
N ARG A 268 17.47 0.00 5.13
CA ARG A 268 18.10 -0.62 6.32
C ARG A 268 17.40 -1.91 6.75
N ILE A 269 17.21 -2.83 5.80
CA ILE A 269 16.47 -4.07 6.00
C ILE A 269 16.93 -4.91 7.20
N GLY A 270 18.23 -4.89 7.53
CA GLY A 270 18.75 -5.60 8.71
C GLY A 270 18.26 -5.03 10.04
N GLU A 271 18.12 -3.70 10.13
CA GLU A 271 17.57 -3.02 11.32
C GLU A 271 16.05 -3.21 11.40
N VAL A 272 15.36 -3.13 10.25
CA VAL A 272 13.92 -3.43 10.12
C VAL A 272 13.63 -4.85 10.58
N LYS A 273 14.41 -5.86 10.13
CA LYS A 273 14.28 -7.24 10.60
C LYS A 273 14.48 -7.38 12.11
N ALA A 274 15.40 -6.61 12.69
CA ALA A 274 15.69 -6.64 14.13
C ALA A 274 14.59 -6.00 14.99
N THR A 275 13.60 -5.33 14.39
CA THR A 275 12.41 -4.85 15.12
C THR A 275 11.52 -6.01 15.56
N GLY A 276 11.41 -7.05 14.73
CA GLY A 276 10.46 -8.15 14.91
C GLY A 276 9.00 -7.76 14.68
N ALA A 277 8.73 -6.57 14.12
CA ALA A 277 7.39 -6.09 13.84
C ALA A 277 6.79 -6.75 12.59
N SER A 278 5.46 -6.79 12.54
CA SER A 278 4.72 -7.06 11.30
C SER A 278 4.39 -5.75 10.61
N TYR A 279 4.31 -5.77 9.28
CA TYR A 279 4.17 -4.56 8.47
C TYR A 279 2.92 -4.54 7.60
N ILE A 280 2.42 -3.35 7.30
CA ILE A 280 1.44 -3.06 6.26
C ILE A 280 2.12 -2.06 5.31
N ILE A 281 2.43 -2.49 4.08
CA ILE A 281 3.33 -1.77 3.18
C ILE A 281 2.54 -1.16 2.03
N PRO A 282 2.63 0.17 1.82
CA PRO A 282 2.07 0.80 0.64
C PRO A 282 2.92 0.42 -0.58
N ILE A 283 2.25 0.06 -1.69
CA ILE A 283 2.90 -0.19 -2.98
C ILE A 283 2.72 1.00 -3.92
N ASN A 284 3.05 2.20 -3.44
CA ASN A 284 2.94 3.43 -4.23
C ASN A 284 4.34 3.92 -4.64
N PHE A 285 4.80 3.46 -5.81
CA PHE A 285 6.14 3.80 -6.28
C PHE A 285 6.14 5.09 -7.09
N GLN A 286 7.18 5.90 -6.91
CA GLN A 286 7.39 7.14 -7.65
C GLN A 286 7.37 6.90 -9.19
N ASP A 287 6.67 7.78 -9.89
CA ASP A 287 6.70 7.87 -11.36
C ASP A 287 8.11 8.33 -11.81
N ALA A 288 8.52 7.99 -13.04
CA ALA A 288 9.80 8.46 -13.56
C ALA A 288 9.87 10.00 -13.56
N TYR A 289 11.00 10.56 -13.13
CA TYR A 289 11.23 12.00 -13.19
C TYR A 289 11.26 12.46 -14.64
N ASP A 290 10.57 13.57 -14.92
CA ASP A 290 10.67 14.25 -16.19
C ASP A 290 12.02 14.97 -16.28
N VAL A 291 12.88 14.48 -17.18
CA VAL A 291 14.23 14.99 -17.43
C VAL A 291 14.37 15.55 -18.86
N GLU A 292 13.24 15.85 -19.53
CA GLU A 292 13.26 16.44 -20.87
C GLU A 292 13.87 17.85 -20.88
N ASP A 293 13.63 18.62 -19.82
CA ASP A 293 14.27 19.92 -19.60
C ASP A 293 15.57 19.74 -18.79
N PRO A 294 16.76 20.01 -19.36
CA PRO A 294 18.03 19.86 -18.66
C PRO A 294 18.13 20.77 -17.42
N TYR A 295 17.45 21.92 -17.40
CA TYR A 295 17.44 22.78 -16.21
C TYR A 295 16.57 22.22 -15.09
N GLN A 296 15.50 21.48 -15.42
CA GLN A 296 14.70 20.78 -14.41
C GLN A 296 15.42 19.53 -13.91
N ALA A 297 16.15 18.84 -14.79
CA ALA A 297 16.95 17.67 -14.44
C ALA A 297 18.01 18.01 -13.38
N ASP A 298 18.63 19.20 -13.42
CA ASP A 298 19.62 19.66 -12.43
C ASP A 298 19.05 19.79 -11.00
N PHE A 299 17.72 19.87 -10.84
CA PHE A 299 17.07 19.90 -9.51
C PHE A 299 16.75 18.50 -8.97
N VAL A 300 16.87 17.44 -9.77
CA VAL A 300 16.64 16.07 -9.31
C VAL A 300 17.89 15.58 -8.59
N SER A 301 17.78 15.41 -7.28
CA SER A 301 18.89 14.91 -6.45
C SER A 301 19.20 13.44 -6.71
N LEU A 302 20.44 13.01 -6.48
CA LEU A 302 20.80 11.59 -6.59
C LEU A 302 19.98 10.71 -5.63
N SER A 303 19.66 11.20 -4.42
CA SER A 303 18.80 10.48 -3.47
C SER A 303 17.40 10.22 -4.03
N GLN A 304 16.82 11.18 -4.76
CA GLN A 304 15.53 11.02 -5.44
C GLN A 304 15.62 9.98 -6.56
N MET A 305 16.69 10.00 -7.35
CA MET A 305 16.90 9.00 -8.40
C MET A 305 17.10 7.59 -7.83
N LEU A 306 17.85 7.47 -6.73
CA LEU A 306 18.05 6.20 -6.01
C LEU A 306 16.71 5.70 -5.44
N GLU A 307 15.91 6.56 -4.82
CA GLU A 307 14.59 6.19 -4.31
C GLU A 307 13.67 5.68 -5.43
N TRP A 308 13.59 6.39 -6.55
CA TRP A 308 12.82 5.95 -7.72
C TRP A 308 13.26 4.57 -8.25
N ASN A 309 14.58 4.32 -8.28
CA ASN A 309 15.15 3.07 -8.76
C ASN A 309 15.01 1.92 -7.76
N GLN A 310 15.18 2.17 -6.46
CA GLN A 310 15.31 1.13 -5.44
C GLN A 310 13.99 0.83 -4.70
N ALA A 311 13.11 1.81 -4.51
CA ALA A 311 11.85 1.62 -3.76
C ALA A 311 10.96 0.47 -4.27
N PRO A 312 10.87 0.19 -5.58
CA PRO A 312 10.12 -0.97 -6.07
C PRO A 312 10.64 -2.33 -5.56
N THR A 313 11.89 -2.42 -5.10
CA THR A 313 12.44 -3.64 -4.47
C THR A 313 11.95 -3.88 -3.06
N ASN A 314 11.30 -2.90 -2.42
CA ASN A 314 10.96 -2.94 -1.00
C ASN A 314 10.20 -4.21 -0.59
N PRO A 315 9.10 -4.61 -1.27
CA PRO A 315 8.39 -5.83 -0.91
C PRO A 315 9.25 -7.09 -1.04
N ALA A 316 10.10 -7.16 -2.07
CA ALA A 316 11.02 -8.28 -2.28
C ALA A 316 12.07 -8.37 -1.17
N LYS A 317 12.61 -7.22 -0.73
CA LYS A 317 13.60 -7.17 0.35
C LYS A 317 13.00 -7.56 1.71
N LEU A 318 11.74 -7.20 1.97
CA LEU A 318 11.01 -7.66 3.14
C LEU A 318 10.80 -9.18 3.13
N ASP A 319 10.43 -9.75 1.98
CA ASP A 319 10.26 -11.19 1.79
C ASP A 319 11.58 -11.96 1.96
N GLU A 320 12.65 -11.54 1.29
CA GLU A 320 14.01 -12.10 1.42
C GLU A 320 14.49 -12.09 2.88
N ALA A 321 14.14 -11.06 3.64
CA ALA A 321 14.47 -10.93 5.04
C ALA A 321 13.58 -11.78 5.97
N GLY A 322 12.48 -12.35 5.47
CA GLY A 322 11.52 -13.17 6.20
C GLY A 322 10.58 -12.37 7.10
N LEU A 323 10.29 -11.11 6.74
CA LEU A 323 9.34 -10.27 7.46
C LEU A 323 7.91 -10.60 7.04
N THR A 324 6.98 -10.62 8.01
CA THR A 324 5.54 -10.73 7.72
C THR A 324 5.00 -9.36 7.33
N PHE A 325 4.50 -9.22 6.10
CA PHE A 325 3.90 -7.98 5.63
C PHE A 325 2.61 -8.19 4.83
N ALA A 326 1.64 -7.30 5.03
CA ALA A 326 0.50 -7.12 4.14
C ALA A 326 0.78 -5.98 3.16
N ILE A 327 0.10 -5.99 2.01
CA ILE A 327 0.12 -4.91 1.03
C ILE A 327 -1.15 -4.07 1.21
N THR A 328 -1.01 -2.74 1.17
CA THR A 328 -2.15 -1.80 1.23
C THR A 328 -2.24 -0.95 -0.04
N SER A 329 -3.48 -0.62 -0.42
CA SER A 329 -3.79 0.39 -1.44
C SER A 329 -3.70 1.82 -0.92
N ASN A 330 -3.50 2.00 0.39
CA ASN A 330 -3.27 3.31 0.99
C ASN A 330 -2.07 4.01 0.34
N GLY A 331 -2.20 5.32 0.10
CA GLY A 331 -1.19 6.12 -0.60
C GLY A 331 -1.32 6.11 -2.13
N LEU A 332 -2.01 5.14 -2.73
CA LEU A 332 -2.28 5.17 -4.17
C LEU A 332 -3.20 6.33 -4.54
N LYS A 333 -2.95 6.95 -5.71
CA LYS A 333 -3.86 7.95 -6.32
C LYS A 333 -5.27 7.38 -6.56
N SER A 334 -5.38 6.08 -6.85
CA SER A 334 -6.63 5.34 -6.90
C SER A 334 -6.40 3.83 -6.71
N PRO A 335 -7.38 3.06 -6.22
CA PRO A 335 -7.28 1.61 -6.09
C PRO A 335 -6.96 0.89 -7.41
N GLY A 336 -7.42 1.41 -8.54
CA GLY A 336 -7.18 0.83 -9.87
C GLY A 336 -5.70 0.77 -10.28
N MET A 337 -4.80 1.50 -9.62
CA MET A 337 -3.36 1.41 -9.86
C MET A 337 -2.69 0.22 -9.16
N LEU A 338 -3.40 -0.51 -8.29
CA LEU A 338 -2.83 -1.63 -7.53
C LEU A 338 -2.15 -2.66 -8.45
N SER A 339 -2.83 -3.05 -9.54
CA SER A 339 -2.31 -4.04 -10.49
C SER A 339 -1.01 -3.59 -11.18
N SER A 340 -0.93 -2.34 -11.62
CA SER A 340 0.28 -1.82 -12.27
C SER A 340 1.45 -1.69 -11.30
N MET A 341 1.17 -1.31 -10.04
CA MET A 341 2.19 -1.24 -9.00
C MET A 341 2.71 -2.63 -8.59
N LEU A 342 1.82 -3.63 -8.46
CA LEU A 342 2.23 -5.02 -8.24
C LEU A 342 3.09 -5.55 -9.39
N LYS A 343 2.68 -5.30 -10.63
CA LYS A 343 3.49 -5.63 -11.82
C LYS A 343 4.88 -5.00 -11.74
N LYS A 344 4.99 -3.74 -11.29
CA LYS A 344 6.28 -3.10 -11.04
C LYS A 344 7.05 -3.87 -9.95
N ALA A 345 6.46 -4.16 -8.80
CA ALA A 345 7.13 -4.91 -7.73
C ALA A 345 7.63 -6.30 -8.19
N PHE A 346 6.87 -7.02 -9.04
CA PHE A 346 7.30 -8.31 -9.59
C PHE A 346 8.53 -8.20 -10.47
N LYS A 347 8.59 -7.17 -11.34
CA LYS A 347 9.79 -6.89 -12.14
C LYS A 347 11.02 -6.60 -11.27
N TYR A 348 10.81 -6.11 -10.05
CA TYR A 348 11.86 -5.84 -9.06
C TYR A 348 12.05 -6.97 -8.03
N GLY A 349 11.51 -8.16 -8.31
CA GLY A 349 11.84 -9.40 -7.58
C GLY A 349 10.84 -9.87 -6.55
N LEU A 350 9.69 -9.21 -6.37
CA LEU A 350 8.63 -9.73 -5.49
C LEU A 350 8.05 -11.02 -6.08
N ASP A 351 7.94 -12.06 -5.26
CA ASP A 351 7.25 -13.29 -5.67
C ASP A 351 5.73 -13.12 -5.72
N LYS A 352 5.09 -13.71 -6.74
CA LYS A 352 3.64 -13.60 -6.98
C LYS A 352 2.82 -14.31 -5.89
N GLU A 353 3.30 -15.42 -5.35
CA GLU A 353 2.65 -16.15 -4.27
C GLU A 353 2.76 -15.38 -2.95
N THR A 354 3.94 -14.79 -2.67
CA THR A 354 4.12 -13.85 -1.55
C THR A 354 3.16 -12.66 -1.66
N ALA A 355 3.02 -12.05 -2.85
CA ALA A 355 2.07 -10.96 -3.05
C ALA A 355 0.62 -11.38 -2.85
N LEU A 356 0.24 -12.58 -3.31
CA LEU A 356 -1.08 -13.13 -3.05
C LEU A 356 -1.31 -13.29 -1.55
N ALA A 357 -0.32 -13.80 -0.79
CA ALA A 357 -0.40 -13.92 0.66
C ALA A 357 -0.57 -12.54 1.34
N ALA A 358 0.23 -11.56 0.91
CA ALA A 358 0.22 -10.20 1.43
C ALA A 358 -1.08 -9.42 1.12
N LEU A 359 -1.88 -9.87 0.15
CA LEU A 359 -3.20 -9.31 -0.16
C LEU A 359 -4.36 -10.12 0.43
N THR A 360 -4.13 -11.35 0.92
CA THR A 360 -5.20 -12.26 1.36
C THR A 360 -4.99 -12.76 2.80
N THR A 361 -4.20 -13.81 2.98
CA THR A 361 -4.04 -14.51 4.25
C THR A 361 -3.33 -13.69 5.33
N ILE A 362 -2.31 -12.89 4.96
CA ILE A 362 -1.56 -12.06 5.90
C ILE A 362 -2.42 -10.92 6.48
N PRO A 363 -3.10 -10.06 5.69
CA PRO A 363 -3.96 -9.04 6.25
C PRO A 363 -5.10 -9.63 7.10
N ALA A 364 -5.66 -10.79 6.72
CA ALA A 364 -6.63 -11.50 7.55
C ALA A 364 -6.01 -11.97 8.88
N GLN A 365 -4.76 -12.46 8.88
CA GLN A 365 -4.03 -12.83 10.09
C GLN A 365 -3.75 -11.62 10.99
N LEU A 366 -3.28 -10.50 10.43
CA LEU A 366 -2.98 -9.28 11.18
C LEU A 366 -4.22 -8.73 11.89
N LEU A 367 -5.40 -8.88 11.28
CA LEU A 367 -6.69 -8.47 11.84
C LEU A 367 -7.32 -9.53 12.78
N GLY A 368 -6.71 -10.72 12.94
CA GLY A 368 -7.29 -11.82 13.72
C GLY A 368 -8.53 -12.46 13.08
N LYS A 369 -8.63 -12.44 11.75
CA LYS A 369 -9.79 -12.90 10.95
C LYS A 369 -9.46 -13.99 9.93
N SER A 370 -8.40 -14.77 10.14
CA SER A 370 -7.95 -15.83 9.22
C SER A 370 -8.99 -16.92 8.95
N GLU A 371 -9.92 -17.16 9.89
CA GLU A 371 -11.01 -18.15 9.68
C GLU A 371 -12.15 -17.59 8.83
N GLU A 372 -12.22 -16.27 8.66
CA GLU A 372 -13.33 -15.57 8.04
C GLU A 372 -12.99 -14.96 6.68
N LEU A 373 -11.73 -14.58 6.45
CA LEU A 373 -11.26 -13.81 5.29
C LEU A 373 -9.94 -14.32 4.74
N GLY A 374 -9.64 -13.97 3.49
CA GLY A 374 -8.35 -14.25 2.84
C GLY A 374 -8.13 -15.71 2.45
N THR A 375 -9.16 -16.55 2.52
CA THR A 375 -9.12 -17.99 2.22
C THR A 375 -10.44 -18.48 1.63
N LEU A 376 -10.39 -19.53 0.81
CA LEU A 376 -11.56 -20.30 0.41
C LEU A 376 -11.68 -21.54 1.32
N SER A 377 -12.29 -21.37 2.48
CA SER A 377 -12.54 -22.45 3.44
C SER A 377 -13.98 -22.45 3.93
N PRO A 378 -14.52 -23.60 4.38
CA PRO A 378 -15.84 -23.65 5.00
C PRO A 378 -15.99 -22.60 6.11
N ASN A 379 -17.15 -21.96 6.18
CA ASN A 379 -17.53 -20.89 7.11
C ASN A 379 -16.83 -19.52 6.90
N ALA A 380 -15.86 -19.41 5.99
CA ALA A 380 -15.34 -18.11 5.57
C ALA A 380 -16.41 -17.33 4.80
N TRP A 381 -16.29 -16.00 4.77
CA TRP A 381 -17.11 -15.16 3.89
C TRP A 381 -16.87 -15.55 2.43
N ALA A 382 -17.95 -15.60 1.65
CA ALA A 382 -17.91 -15.88 0.22
C ALA A 382 -17.38 -14.65 -0.55
N ASN A 383 -16.11 -14.33 -0.29
CA ASN A 383 -15.36 -13.24 -0.89
C ASN A 383 -14.31 -13.86 -1.83
N PHE A 384 -14.57 -13.87 -3.13
CA PHE A 384 -13.66 -14.49 -4.10
C PHE A 384 -13.67 -13.81 -5.47
N LEU A 385 -12.54 -13.91 -6.17
CA LEU A 385 -12.32 -13.41 -7.53
C LEU A 385 -12.52 -14.53 -8.54
N ILE A 386 -12.99 -14.20 -9.73
CA ILE A 386 -13.00 -15.09 -10.90
C ILE A 386 -12.16 -14.47 -12.01
N THR A 387 -11.17 -15.21 -12.49
CA THR A 387 -10.21 -14.74 -13.50
C THR A 387 -10.10 -15.68 -14.70
N SER A 388 -9.60 -15.16 -15.83
CA SER A 388 -9.34 -15.95 -17.05
C SER A 388 -8.18 -16.93 -16.92
N GLY A 389 -7.26 -16.68 -16.00
CA GLY A 389 -6.02 -17.42 -15.84
C GLY A 389 -5.39 -17.21 -14.47
N GLU A 390 -4.09 -17.48 -14.36
CA GLU A 390 -3.32 -17.24 -13.15
C GLU A 390 -3.29 -15.75 -12.78
N LEU A 391 -3.52 -15.45 -11.50
CA LEU A 391 -3.57 -14.08 -11.03
C LEU A 391 -2.20 -13.43 -11.21
N PHE A 392 -2.18 -12.14 -11.57
CA PHE A 392 -0.99 -11.35 -11.84
C PHE A 392 -0.26 -11.60 -13.17
N GLU A 393 -0.70 -12.55 -13.99
CA GLU A 393 -0.25 -12.61 -15.38
C GLU A 393 -0.75 -11.41 -16.18
N GLU A 394 0.04 -10.97 -17.16
CA GLU A 394 -0.23 -9.74 -17.90
C GLU A 394 -1.58 -9.77 -18.65
N GLU A 395 -1.87 -10.92 -19.25
CA GLU A 395 -3.07 -11.21 -20.04
C GLU A 395 -4.26 -11.67 -19.18
N THR A 396 -4.08 -11.81 -17.85
CA THR A 396 -5.16 -12.29 -16.99
C THR A 396 -6.21 -11.20 -16.80
N ILE A 397 -7.44 -11.56 -17.16
CA ILE A 397 -8.63 -10.73 -17.02
C ILE A 397 -9.31 -11.08 -15.70
N LEU A 398 -9.51 -10.08 -14.85
CA LEU A 398 -10.41 -10.17 -13.71
C LEU A 398 -11.85 -9.97 -14.21
N TYR A 399 -12.65 -11.03 -14.18
CA TYR A 399 -14.04 -10.98 -14.64
C TYR A 399 -14.97 -10.53 -13.53
N GLU A 400 -14.85 -11.11 -12.34
CA GLU A 400 -15.81 -10.91 -11.27
C GLU A 400 -15.13 -10.88 -9.91
N ASN A 401 -15.72 -10.11 -8.99
CA ASN A 401 -15.37 -10.13 -7.57
C ASN A 401 -16.67 -10.33 -6.77
N TRP A 402 -16.80 -11.51 -6.18
CA TRP A 402 -17.93 -11.88 -5.33
C TRP A 402 -17.65 -11.41 -3.91
N VAL A 403 -18.61 -10.72 -3.30
CA VAL A 403 -18.49 -10.21 -1.92
C VAL A 403 -19.71 -10.63 -1.14
N GLN A 404 -19.51 -11.38 -0.05
CA GLN A 404 -20.56 -12.07 0.70
C GLN A 404 -21.53 -12.81 -0.21
N GLY A 405 -21.01 -13.46 -1.26
CA GLY A 405 -21.82 -14.21 -2.22
C GLY A 405 -22.66 -13.38 -3.19
N SER A 406 -22.58 -12.04 -3.16
CA SER A 406 -23.15 -11.16 -4.20
C SER A 406 -22.14 -10.97 -5.34
N GLN A 407 -22.59 -11.14 -6.57
CA GLN A 407 -21.77 -11.03 -7.77
C GLN A 407 -21.51 -9.57 -8.15
N ASN A 408 -20.24 -9.19 -8.33
CA ASN A 408 -19.88 -7.92 -8.97
C ASN A 408 -19.13 -8.22 -10.26
N VAL A 409 -19.76 -7.93 -11.40
CA VAL A 409 -19.17 -8.12 -12.73
C VAL A 409 -18.29 -6.92 -13.07
N ILE A 410 -17.00 -7.18 -13.27
CA ILE A 410 -15.97 -6.20 -13.63
C ILE A 410 -15.79 -6.22 -15.16
N LYS A 411 -15.57 -7.41 -15.71
CA LYS A 411 -15.55 -7.68 -17.16
C LYS A 411 -16.44 -8.90 -17.42
N ASP A 412 -17.35 -8.79 -18.38
CA ASP A 412 -18.28 -9.86 -18.68
C ASP A 412 -17.55 -11.01 -19.41
N ALA A 413 -17.47 -12.17 -18.73
CA ALA A 413 -16.78 -13.36 -19.21
C ALA A 413 -17.45 -14.02 -20.43
N SER A 414 -18.69 -13.65 -20.75
CA SER A 414 -19.43 -14.13 -21.93
C SER A 414 -19.14 -13.33 -23.20
N ILE A 415 -18.56 -12.13 -23.08
CA ILE A 415 -18.21 -11.29 -24.22
C ILE A 415 -16.98 -11.90 -24.92
N ILE A 416 -17.16 -12.23 -26.20
CA ILE A 416 -16.09 -12.77 -27.06
C ILE A 416 -15.26 -11.59 -27.56
N ASP A 417 -13.93 -11.67 -27.47
CA ASP A 417 -13.06 -10.68 -28.12
C ASP A 417 -13.20 -10.80 -29.65
N ILE A 418 -13.65 -9.71 -30.27
CA ILE A 418 -13.90 -9.58 -31.70
C ILE A 418 -13.02 -8.50 -32.32
N ASP A 419 -11.93 -8.12 -31.66
CA ASP A 419 -10.97 -7.16 -32.21
C ASP A 419 -10.30 -7.71 -33.48
N GLY A 420 -10.10 -6.83 -34.45
CA GLY A 420 -9.44 -7.16 -35.71
C GLY A 420 -10.02 -6.48 -36.94
N SER A 421 -9.50 -6.89 -38.09
CA SER A 421 -9.88 -6.37 -39.41
C SER A 421 -10.74 -7.38 -40.16
N TYR A 422 -11.79 -6.87 -40.79
CA TYR A 422 -12.86 -7.62 -41.41
C TYR A 422 -13.25 -7.02 -42.76
N THR A 423 -13.82 -7.87 -43.61
CA THR A 423 -14.56 -7.45 -44.81
C THR A 423 -16.05 -7.58 -44.52
N LEU A 424 -16.78 -6.45 -44.57
CA LEU A 424 -18.24 -6.40 -44.46
C LEU A 424 -18.85 -6.33 -45.87
N ASN A 425 -19.66 -7.31 -46.23
CA ASN A 425 -20.44 -7.31 -47.47
C ASN A 425 -21.91 -7.08 -47.17
N THR A 426 -22.53 -6.05 -47.76
CA THR A 426 -23.97 -5.75 -47.63
C THR A 426 -24.47 -4.92 -48.80
N GLY A 427 -25.73 -5.10 -49.22
CA GLY A 427 -26.33 -4.29 -50.29
C GLY A 427 -25.58 -4.32 -51.64
N GLY A 428 -24.85 -5.40 -51.93
CA GLY A 428 -24.02 -5.52 -53.14
C GLY A 428 -22.68 -4.76 -53.10
N LYS A 429 -22.31 -4.17 -51.96
CA LYS A 429 -21.04 -3.49 -51.73
C LYS A 429 -20.18 -4.22 -50.69
N SER A 430 -18.87 -4.01 -50.78
CA SER A 430 -17.87 -4.52 -49.83
C SER A 430 -17.21 -3.33 -49.11
N TYR A 431 -17.08 -3.43 -47.80
CA TYR A 431 -16.51 -2.41 -46.93
C TYR A 431 -15.38 -3.01 -46.08
N ASP A 432 -14.41 -2.16 -45.76
CA ASP A 432 -13.33 -2.50 -44.84
C ASP A 432 -13.74 -2.09 -43.43
N MET A 433 -13.77 -3.05 -42.51
CA MET A 433 -14.19 -2.83 -41.13
C MET A 433 -13.08 -3.22 -40.15
N THR A 434 -12.74 -2.34 -39.22
CA THR A 434 -11.85 -2.64 -38.10
C THR A 434 -12.60 -2.45 -36.80
N ILE A 435 -12.58 -3.45 -35.92
CA ILE A 435 -13.13 -3.40 -34.57
C ILE A 435 -11.98 -3.41 -33.57
N SER A 436 -12.07 -2.57 -32.53
CA SER A 436 -11.13 -2.55 -31.41
C SER A 436 -11.84 -2.31 -30.08
N LYS A 437 -11.21 -2.73 -28.97
CA LYS A 437 -11.72 -2.60 -27.60
C LYS A 437 -13.08 -3.24 -27.41
N SER A 438 -13.35 -4.34 -28.10
CA SER A 438 -14.65 -5.01 -28.13
C SER A 438 -15.11 -5.53 -26.76
N THR A 439 -14.17 -5.90 -25.89
CA THR A 439 -14.44 -6.36 -24.52
C THR A 439 -14.62 -5.23 -23.51
N GLU A 440 -14.50 -3.97 -23.92
CA GLU A 440 -14.63 -2.80 -23.05
C GLU A 440 -15.64 -1.81 -23.64
N LYS A 441 -15.18 -0.95 -24.55
CA LYS A 441 -16.00 0.02 -25.26
C LYS A 441 -15.73 -0.13 -26.76
N PRO A 442 -16.53 -0.96 -27.46
CA PRO A 442 -16.32 -1.27 -28.86
C PRO A 442 -16.18 -0.01 -29.71
N SER A 443 -15.04 0.10 -30.38
CA SER A 443 -14.76 1.09 -31.41
C SER A 443 -14.78 0.39 -32.76
N VAL A 444 -15.40 1.01 -33.75
CA VAL A 444 -15.44 0.49 -35.12
C VAL A 444 -15.05 1.58 -36.11
N THR A 445 -14.28 1.21 -37.12
CA THR A 445 -14.02 2.02 -38.30
C THR A 445 -14.52 1.27 -39.51
N VAL A 446 -15.35 1.90 -40.34
CA VAL A 446 -15.80 1.36 -41.62
C VAL A 446 -15.29 2.26 -42.75
N LYS A 447 -14.74 1.67 -43.82
CA LYS A 447 -14.28 2.39 -45.03
C LYS A 447 -14.93 1.83 -46.29
N ASP A 448 -15.24 2.71 -47.24
CA ASP A 448 -15.57 2.39 -48.64
C ASP A 448 -14.38 2.85 -49.51
N GLY A 449 -13.53 1.91 -49.92
CA GLY A 449 -12.20 2.21 -50.46
C GLY A 449 -11.34 2.96 -49.43
N ASP A 450 -10.77 4.10 -49.81
CA ASP A 450 -9.96 4.95 -48.91
C ASP A 450 -10.81 5.89 -48.03
N THR A 451 -12.12 5.98 -48.28
CA THR A 451 -13.01 6.93 -47.59
C THR A 451 -13.46 6.35 -46.26
N LYS A 452 -13.12 7.01 -45.14
CA LYS A 452 -13.61 6.67 -43.80
C LYS A 452 -15.04 7.15 -43.59
N LEU A 453 -15.92 6.24 -43.19
CA LEU A 453 -17.34 6.51 -42.94
C LEU A 453 -17.59 6.81 -41.46
N GLY A 454 -18.59 7.65 -41.18
CA GLY A 454 -19.07 7.86 -39.81
C GLY A 454 -19.65 6.55 -39.30
N SER A 455 -19.07 5.98 -38.24
CA SER A 455 -19.39 4.63 -37.78
C SER A 455 -19.43 4.52 -36.26
N LYS A 456 -20.31 3.65 -35.76
CA LYS A 456 -20.52 3.39 -34.33
C LYS A 456 -20.87 1.91 -34.14
N ALA A 457 -20.26 1.28 -33.14
CA ALA A 457 -20.60 -0.07 -32.73
C ALA A 457 -21.20 -0.09 -31.32
N VAL A 458 -22.06 -1.06 -31.07
CA VAL A 458 -22.47 -1.51 -29.74
C VAL A 458 -22.35 -3.03 -29.76
N TYR A 459 -21.66 -3.60 -28.78
CA TYR A 459 -21.53 -5.04 -28.62
C TYR A 459 -21.85 -5.40 -27.18
N ASN A 460 -22.92 -6.17 -26.99
CA ASN A 460 -23.42 -6.62 -25.70
C ASN A 460 -24.21 -7.91 -25.87
N ASP A 461 -24.19 -8.80 -24.87
CA ASP A 461 -24.93 -10.06 -24.87
C ASP A 461 -24.70 -10.94 -26.12
N GLY A 462 -23.50 -10.88 -26.70
CA GLY A 462 -23.14 -11.59 -27.94
C GLY A 462 -23.73 -10.96 -29.22
N TRP A 463 -24.40 -9.82 -29.15
CA TRP A 463 -24.97 -9.11 -30.30
C TRP A 463 -24.14 -7.91 -30.71
N LEU A 464 -23.57 -7.95 -31.91
CA LEU A 464 -22.86 -6.83 -32.52
C LEU A 464 -23.84 -6.01 -33.37
N ASN A 465 -24.00 -4.75 -32.98
CA ASN A 465 -24.72 -3.73 -33.74
C ASN A 465 -23.71 -2.74 -34.31
N VAL A 466 -23.66 -2.59 -35.63
CA VAL A 466 -22.85 -1.56 -36.29
C VAL A 466 -23.75 -0.63 -37.09
N THR A 467 -23.59 0.66 -36.88
CA THR A 467 -24.22 1.71 -37.68
C THR A 467 -23.13 2.47 -38.42
N PHE A 468 -23.27 2.67 -39.72
CA PHE A 468 -22.34 3.46 -40.52
C PHE A 468 -23.03 4.27 -41.60
N THR A 469 -22.45 5.40 -41.99
CA THR A 469 -23.00 6.30 -43.01
C THR A 469 -22.56 5.92 -44.44
N GLY A 470 -23.28 6.40 -45.46
CA GLY A 470 -22.85 6.27 -46.86
C GLY A 470 -21.78 7.28 -47.30
N ASP A 471 -21.59 8.35 -46.52
CA ASP A 471 -20.61 9.43 -46.68
C ASP A 471 -20.41 10.10 -45.30
N ALA A 472 -19.28 10.74 -45.02
CA ALA A 472 -18.98 11.32 -43.71
C ALA A 472 -20.02 12.39 -43.27
N ASP A 473 -20.62 13.11 -44.22
CA ASP A 473 -21.51 14.25 -43.96
C ASP A 473 -23.01 13.97 -44.20
N LYS A 474 -23.39 12.76 -44.65
CA LYS A 474 -24.78 12.40 -44.95
C LYS A 474 -25.46 11.70 -43.78
N LYS A 475 -26.68 12.14 -43.43
CA LYS A 475 -27.56 11.52 -42.41
C LYS A 475 -28.29 10.28 -42.93
N GLU A 476 -27.59 9.45 -43.69
CA GLU A 476 -28.09 8.22 -44.30
C GLU A 476 -27.32 7.05 -43.68
N TYR A 477 -28.02 6.16 -42.97
CA TYR A 477 -27.40 5.13 -42.14
C TYR A 477 -27.70 3.73 -42.67
N THR A 478 -26.66 2.93 -42.81
CA THR A 478 -26.76 1.47 -42.83
C THR A 478 -26.63 0.95 -41.41
N ARG A 479 -27.55 0.09 -41.00
CA ARG A 479 -27.54 -0.55 -39.68
C ARG A 479 -27.48 -2.05 -39.85
N ILE A 480 -26.51 -2.69 -39.19
CA ILE A 480 -26.36 -4.14 -39.21
C ILE A 480 -26.41 -4.69 -37.78
N ILE A 481 -26.98 -5.88 -37.65
CA ILE A 481 -27.03 -6.63 -36.38
C ILE A 481 -26.72 -8.11 -36.63
N ALA A 482 -25.74 -8.65 -35.92
CA ALA A 482 -25.42 -10.08 -35.91
C ALA A 482 -25.20 -10.60 -34.50
N GLN A 483 -25.53 -11.87 -34.29
CA GLN A 483 -25.04 -12.65 -33.17
C GLN A 483 -23.64 -13.14 -33.51
N VAL A 484 -22.66 -12.80 -32.68
CA VAL A 484 -21.25 -13.12 -32.90
C VAL A 484 -20.92 -14.51 -32.37
N SER A 485 -20.11 -15.25 -33.11
CA SER A 485 -19.48 -16.51 -32.67
C SER A 485 -17.94 -16.38 -32.71
N PRO A 486 -17.18 -17.27 -32.05
CA PRO A 486 -15.71 -17.21 -32.04
C PRO A 486 -15.06 -17.28 -33.43
N THR A 487 -15.80 -17.71 -34.46
CA THR A 487 -15.30 -17.90 -35.82
C THR A 487 -16.15 -17.14 -36.83
N THR A 488 -15.52 -16.37 -37.71
CA THR A 488 -16.19 -15.77 -38.89
C THR A 488 -16.40 -16.82 -39.99
N PRO A 489 -17.36 -16.66 -40.93
CA PRO A 489 -18.16 -15.46 -41.17
C PRO A 489 -19.32 -15.27 -40.19
N TRP A 490 -19.57 -14.03 -39.78
CA TRP A 490 -20.81 -13.64 -39.11
C TRP A 490 -21.79 -13.12 -40.15
N SER A 491 -23.06 -13.45 -40.01
CA SER A 491 -24.11 -12.96 -40.89
C SER A 491 -25.31 -12.51 -40.08
N GLY A 492 -26.11 -11.64 -40.68
CA GLY A 492 -27.25 -11.08 -39.98
C GLY A 492 -28.07 -10.14 -40.85
N LYS A 493 -28.91 -9.35 -40.17
CA LYS A 493 -29.82 -8.41 -40.81
C LYS A 493 -29.15 -7.07 -41.03
N ALA A 494 -29.32 -6.52 -42.23
CA ALA A 494 -28.93 -5.16 -42.59
C ALA A 494 -30.17 -4.35 -42.99
N ILE A 495 -30.23 -3.09 -42.54
CA ILE A 495 -31.21 -2.10 -42.98
C ILE A 495 -30.43 -1.00 -43.71
N LEU A 496 -30.70 -0.84 -45.01
CA LEU A 496 -30.06 0.16 -45.87
C LEU A 496 -30.66 1.57 -45.67
N PRO A 497 -30.02 2.63 -46.18
CA PRO A 497 -30.50 4.01 -45.98
C PRO A 497 -31.90 4.29 -46.54
N ASP A 498 -32.31 3.55 -47.59
CA ASP A 498 -33.65 3.64 -48.17
C ASP A 498 -34.73 2.89 -47.36
N GLY A 499 -34.34 2.27 -46.24
CA GLY A 499 -35.20 1.49 -45.36
C GLY A 499 -35.40 0.04 -45.80
N SER A 500 -34.81 -0.39 -46.92
CA SER A 500 -34.90 -1.78 -47.37
C SER A 500 -34.11 -2.71 -46.45
N GLU A 501 -34.66 -3.92 -46.25
CA GLU A 501 -34.01 -4.97 -45.47
C GLU A 501 -33.22 -5.91 -46.39
N THR A 502 -31.98 -6.19 -46.02
CA THR A 502 -31.11 -7.14 -46.71
C THR A 502 -30.27 -7.94 -45.70
N SER A 503 -29.41 -8.82 -46.20
CA SER A 503 -28.46 -9.57 -45.36
C SER A 503 -27.05 -9.01 -45.53
N PHE A 504 -26.21 -9.24 -44.53
CA PHE A 504 -24.78 -8.95 -44.61
C PHE A 504 -23.94 -10.17 -44.20
N THR A 505 -22.67 -10.12 -44.58
CA THR A 505 -21.64 -11.07 -44.14
C THR A 505 -20.37 -10.33 -43.73
N ILE A 506 -19.85 -10.61 -42.53
CA ILE A 506 -18.56 -10.14 -42.01
C ILE A 506 -17.58 -11.33 -42.02
N SER A 507 -16.48 -11.20 -42.75
CA SER A 507 -15.41 -12.21 -42.79
C SER A 507 -14.11 -11.61 -42.27
N LYS A 508 -13.38 -12.31 -41.39
CA LYS A 508 -12.07 -11.84 -40.92
C LYS A 508 -11.10 -11.76 -42.09
N LYS A 509 -10.41 -10.64 -42.24
CA LYS A 509 -9.37 -10.51 -43.25
C LYS A 509 -8.16 -11.36 -42.82
N PRO A 510 -7.45 -12.00 -43.77
CA PRO A 510 -6.11 -12.51 -43.48
C PRO A 510 -5.30 -11.32 -42.98
N SER A 511 -4.59 -11.48 -41.86
CA SER A 511 -3.71 -10.46 -41.33
C SER A 511 -2.60 -10.18 -42.35
N THR A 512 -2.79 -9.19 -43.22
CA THR A 512 -1.67 -8.40 -43.72
C THR A 512 -1.32 -7.46 -42.59
N GLU A 513 -0.09 -7.55 -42.11
CA GLU A 513 0.55 -6.52 -41.29
C GLU A 513 0.42 -5.18 -42.03
N THR A 514 -0.62 -4.43 -41.72
CA THR A 514 -0.73 -3.02 -42.09
C THR A 514 -1.19 -2.26 -40.86
N GLU A 515 -0.19 -1.63 -40.25
CA GLU A 515 -0.31 -0.46 -39.40
C GLU A 515 -1.40 -0.60 -38.32
N LYS A 516 -1.11 -1.44 -37.33
CA LYS A 516 -1.15 -0.84 -36.00
C LYS A 516 -0.20 0.36 -36.11
N GLU A 517 -0.66 1.57 -35.76
CA GLU A 517 0.23 2.43 -34.97
C GLU A 517 0.51 1.66 -33.68
N GLU A 518 1.35 0.63 -33.81
CA GLU A 518 2.26 0.22 -32.79
C GLU A 518 3.06 1.50 -32.56
N LYS A 519 2.73 2.19 -31.47
CA LYS A 519 3.82 2.44 -30.54
C LYS A 519 4.57 1.11 -30.49
N LYS A 520 5.77 1.09 -31.07
CA LYS A 520 6.75 0.07 -30.78
C LYS A 520 6.84 0.00 -29.26
N ASP A 521 6.04 -0.86 -28.66
CA ASP A 521 6.58 -1.69 -27.60
C ASP A 521 7.50 -2.61 -28.38
N ASP A 522 8.77 -2.21 -28.44
CA ASP A 522 9.82 -3.13 -28.80
C ASP A 522 9.56 -4.38 -27.94
N ASP A 523 9.47 -5.56 -28.58
CA ASP A 523 9.76 -6.85 -27.95
C ASP A 523 11.23 -6.82 -27.48
N LYS A 524 11.53 -5.96 -26.53
CA LYS A 524 12.64 -6.14 -25.62
C LYS A 524 12.17 -7.28 -24.74
N GLU A 525 12.86 -8.41 -24.79
CA GLU A 525 12.95 -9.27 -23.61
C GLU A 525 12.98 -8.34 -22.40
N GLU A 526 12.01 -8.45 -21.49
CA GLU A 526 11.95 -7.59 -20.31
C GLU A 526 13.22 -7.83 -19.49
N VAL A 527 14.25 -7.03 -19.78
CA VAL A 527 15.48 -7.03 -19.02
C VAL A 527 15.07 -6.57 -17.63
N ALA A 528 15.32 -7.42 -16.64
CA ALA A 528 15.10 -7.07 -15.25
C ALA A 528 15.72 -5.67 -14.99
N PRO A 529 15.00 -4.75 -14.35
CA PRO A 529 15.49 -3.41 -14.12
C PRO A 529 16.84 -3.47 -13.39
N GLU A 530 17.80 -2.69 -13.88
CA GLU A 530 19.09 -2.55 -13.20
C GLU A 530 18.86 -1.77 -11.89
N VAL A 531 18.99 -2.45 -10.76
CA VAL A 531 18.86 -1.86 -9.43
C VAL A 531 20.24 -1.40 -8.98
N MET A 532 20.37 -0.11 -8.71
CA MET A 532 21.60 0.48 -8.18
C MET A 532 21.87 -0.07 -6.77
N PRO A 533 23.14 -0.39 -6.43
CA PRO A 533 23.48 -0.89 -5.11
C PRO A 533 23.12 0.12 -4.02
N LEU A 534 22.77 -0.39 -2.84
CA LEU A 534 22.63 0.46 -1.66
C LEU A 534 24.00 1.03 -1.27
N THR A 535 23.98 2.29 -0.84
CA THR A 535 25.15 2.96 -0.25
C THR A 535 24.87 3.31 1.20
N TYR A 536 25.92 3.61 1.97
CA TYR A 536 25.84 3.88 3.40
C TYR A 536 26.56 5.20 3.73
N PRO A 537 25.83 6.30 4.01
CA PRO A 537 24.38 6.46 3.93
C PRO A 537 23.88 6.37 2.48
N ASN A 538 22.61 6.06 2.25
CA ASN A 538 22.06 5.84 0.90
C ASN A 538 21.72 7.16 0.17
N VAL A 539 22.72 8.02 0.08
CA VAL A 539 22.67 9.37 -0.52
C VAL A 539 23.97 9.60 -1.32
N ALA A 540 24.16 10.81 -1.85
CA ALA A 540 25.40 11.15 -2.53
C ALA A 540 26.64 10.93 -1.65
N TYR A 541 27.68 10.35 -2.24
CA TYR A 541 28.96 10.02 -1.60
C TYR A 541 28.91 8.96 -0.49
N GLY A 542 27.83 8.15 -0.43
CA GLY A 542 27.77 6.99 0.45
C GLY A 542 28.78 5.89 0.09
N TYR A 543 29.20 5.10 1.08
CA TYR A 543 30.09 3.96 0.88
C TYR A 543 29.33 2.75 0.33
N GLU A 544 29.96 1.93 -0.51
CA GLU A 544 29.38 0.68 -1.03
C GLU A 544 29.13 -0.35 0.09
N GLU A 545 29.97 -0.33 1.12
CA GLU A 545 29.86 -1.18 2.30
C GLU A 545 29.95 -0.33 3.56
N LYS A 546 29.31 -0.78 4.65
CA LYS A 546 29.42 -0.10 5.95
C LYS A 546 30.89 -0.13 6.41
N PRO A 547 31.50 1.02 6.76
CA PRO A 547 32.90 1.04 7.20
C PRO A 547 33.13 0.19 8.46
N GLU A 548 34.15 -0.67 8.42
CA GLU A 548 34.56 -1.47 9.58
C GLU A 548 35.64 -0.77 10.41
N ALA A 549 35.64 -1.02 11.73
CA ALA A 549 36.62 -0.43 12.62
C ALA A 549 38.02 -1.05 12.39
N GLU A 550 38.97 -0.23 11.91
CA GLU A 550 40.35 -0.65 11.68
C GLU A 550 41.23 -0.50 12.95
N THR A 551 42.33 -1.27 13.01
CA THR A 551 43.45 -0.99 13.92
C THR A 551 44.53 -0.22 13.17
N ILE A 552 44.80 1.02 13.59
CA ILE A 552 45.67 1.96 12.88
C ILE A 552 46.79 2.44 13.80
N LEU A 553 48.03 2.41 13.32
CA LEU A 553 49.19 2.99 13.98
C LEU A 553 49.66 4.23 13.20
N PHE A 554 49.48 5.41 13.78
CA PHE A 554 50.08 6.64 13.28
C PHE A 554 51.51 6.73 13.81
N LYS A 555 52.50 6.89 12.93
CA LYS A 555 53.92 6.94 13.31
C LYS A 555 54.54 8.32 13.16
N ASN A 556 55.45 8.66 14.08
CA ASN A 556 56.27 9.87 14.05
C ASN A 556 55.45 11.19 13.96
N ALA A 557 54.28 11.25 14.57
CA ALA A 557 53.47 12.47 14.62
C ALA A 557 54.01 13.45 15.67
N THR A 558 53.68 14.74 15.49
CA THR A 558 53.67 15.72 16.59
C THR A 558 52.33 15.61 17.31
N VAL A 559 52.30 14.96 18.48
CA VAL A 559 51.08 14.62 19.21
C VAL A 559 50.77 15.69 20.27
N TRP A 560 49.61 16.32 20.15
CA TRP A 560 49.06 17.26 21.11
C TRP A 560 48.21 16.49 22.12
N THR A 561 48.75 16.29 23.32
CA THR A 561 48.05 15.51 24.35
C THR A 561 46.95 16.30 25.04
N ASN A 562 47.01 17.64 24.98
CA ASN A 562 46.13 18.57 25.69
C ASN A 562 46.10 18.34 27.21
N GLU A 563 47.20 17.80 27.74
CA GLU A 563 47.40 17.42 29.15
C GLU A 563 48.80 17.85 29.63
N GLU A 564 49.17 17.52 30.88
CA GLU A 564 50.48 17.85 31.48
C GLU A 564 51.68 17.39 30.64
N ALA A 565 51.53 16.30 29.87
CA ALA A 565 52.56 15.78 28.97
C ALA A 565 52.90 16.72 27.79
N GLY A 566 52.07 17.73 27.53
CA GLY A 566 52.32 18.74 26.50
C GLY A 566 52.31 18.19 25.08
N ILE A 567 53.22 18.71 24.25
CA ILE A 567 53.38 18.33 22.85
C ILE A 567 54.51 17.31 22.74
N LEU A 568 54.20 16.13 22.22
CA LEU A 568 55.16 15.02 22.07
C LEU A 568 55.60 14.92 20.60
N GLU A 569 56.88 15.15 20.34
CA GLU A 569 57.45 15.03 18.99
C GLU A 569 57.84 13.58 18.67
N GLU A 570 57.81 13.21 17.39
CA GLU A 570 58.18 11.88 16.87
C GLU A 570 57.49 10.74 17.63
N THR A 571 56.19 10.91 17.88
CA THR A 571 55.41 10.02 18.74
C THR A 571 54.43 9.19 17.91
N ASP A 572 54.30 7.92 18.28
CA ASP A 572 53.36 7.00 17.65
C ASP A 572 52.05 6.92 18.46
N VAL A 573 50.92 6.79 17.76
CA VAL A 573 49.59 6.63 18.36
C VAL A 573 48.90 5.41 17.74
N LEU A 574 48.59 4.41 18.56
CA LEU A 574 47.87 3.21 18.16
C LEU A 574 46.38 3.37 18.50
N VAL A 575 45.52 3.31 17.50
CA VAL A 575 44.07 3.28 17.63
C VAL A 575 43.58 1.86 17.32
N LYS A 576 42.73 1.30 18.19
CA LYS A 576 42.13 -0.02 18.03
C LYS A 576 40.66 0.03 18.42
N ASN A 577 39.78 -0.42 17.54
CA ASN A 577 38.32 -0.45 17.75
C ASN A 577 37.76 0.92 18.17
N GLY A 578 38.20 1.98 17.48
CA GLY A 578 37.79 3.37 17.76
C GLY A 578 38.35 3.97 19.05
N LYS A 579 39.26 3.29 19.76
CA LYS A 579 39.87 3.78 21.00
C LYS A 579 41.39 3.93 20.87
N ILE A 580 41.95 4.97 21.49
CA ILE A 580 43.41 5.11 21.62
C ILE A 580 43.90 4.01 22.57
N ALA A 581 44.66 3.06 22.03
CA ALA A 581 45.17 1.91 22.76
C ALA A 581 46.54 2.19 23.39
N LYS A 582 47.43 2.92 22.69
CA LYS A 582 48.77 3.28 23.17
C LYS A 582 49.25 4.59 22.54
N VAL A 583 50.03 5.35 23.30
CA VAL A 583 50.77 6.53 22.84
C VAL A 583 52.22 6.37 23.32
N GLY A 584 53.20 6.60 22.45
CA GLY A 584 54.61 6.51 22.81
C GLY A 584 55.53 6.37 21.59
N LYS A 585 56.84 6.28 21.80
CA LYS A 585 57.81 6.12 20.71
C LYS A 585 58.08 4.65 20.40
N GLY A 586 58.29 4.32 19.12
CA GLY A 586 58.73 2.99 18.70
C GLY A 586 57.68 1.90 18.93
N LEU A 587 56.39 2.24 18.80
CA LEU A 587 55.32 1.27 18.94
C LEU A 587 55.40 0.22 17.82
N SER A 588 55.21 -1.04 18.20
CA SER A 588 55.11 -2.14 17.24
C SER A 588 53.77 -2.08 16.51
N ALA A 589 53.81 -2.15 15.17
CA ALA A 589 52.61 -2.15 14.34
C ALA A 589 51.78 -3.43 14.51
N GLY A 590 52.43 -4.58 14.74
CA GLY A 590 51.73 -5.87 14.68
C GLY A 590 50.99 -6.03 13.35
N GLY A 591 49.68 -6.25 13.41
CA GLY A 591 48.77 -6.27 12.24
C GLY A 591 48.05 -4.95 11.95
N ALA A 592 48.45 -3.83 12.58
CA ALA A 592 47.83 -2.53 12.35
C ALA A 592 48.20 -1.95 10.97
N LYS A 593 47.27 -1.22 10.37
CA LYS A 593 47.56 -0.34 9.24
C LYS A 593 48.46 0.80 9.71
N VAL A 594 49.60 0.99 9.04
CA VAL A 594 50.57 2.02 9.43
C VAL A 594 50.35 3.27 8.59
N VAL A 595 50.22 4.41 9.26
CA VAL A 595 50.14 5.73 8.64
C VAL A 595 51.39 6.51 9.03
N ASP A 596 52.18 6.95 8.04
CA ASP A 596 53.32 7.84 8.28
C ASP A 596 52.84 9.27 8.51
N ALA A 597 52.90 9.69 9.78
CA ALA A 597 52.51 11.02 10.23
C ALA A 597 53.72 11.94 10.42
N THR A 598 54.88 11.62 9.84
CA THR A 598 56.06 12.51 9.84
C THR A 598 55.68 13.89 9.29
N GLY A 599 56.04 14.94 10.04
CA GLY A 599 55.73 16.34 9.72
C GLY A 599 54.25 16.71 9.88
N LYS A 600 53.40 15.82 10.38
CA LYS A 600 51.97 16.05 10.64
C LYS A 600 51.71 16.20 12.13
N HIS A 601 50.67 16.96 12.44
CA HIS A 601 50.21 17.18 13.80
C HIS A 601 48.99 16.29 14.05
N LEU A 602 48.97 15.61 15.19
CA LEU A 602 47.86 14.79 15.65
C LEU A 602 47.35 15.38 16.96
N THR A 603 46.08 15.75 17.00
CA THR A 603 45.39 16.31 18.17
C THR A 603 44.13 15.51 18.45
N SER A 604 43.55 15.67 19.64
CA SER A 604 42.17 15.25 19.90
C SER A 604 41.25 15.91 18.88
N GLY A 605 40.23 15.18 18.42
CA GLY A 605 39.18 15.74 17.58
C GLY A 605 38.37 16.80 18.33
N ILE A 606 37.72 17.67 17.57
CA ILE A 606 36.87 18.74 18.12
C ILE A 606 35.60 18.08 18.69
N ILE A 607 35.17 18.59 19.84
CA ILE A 607 33.87 18.28 20.45
C ILE A 607 32.99 19.51 20.24
N ASP A 608 31.85 19.35 19.56
CA ASP A 608 30.82 20.37 19.50
C ASP A 608 29.80 20.13 20.61
N GLU A 609 29.81 20.95 21.66
CA GLU A 609 28.89 20.81 22.78
C GLU A 609 27.45 21.27 22.50
N HIS A 610 27.17 21.91 21.36
CA HIS A 610 25.83 22.41 21.03
C HIS A 610 25.52 22.27 19.54
N SER A 611 25.20 21.03 19.13
CA SER A 611 24.92 20.72 17.73
C SER A 611 23.46 20.41 17.47
N HIS A 612 22.98 20.84 16.30
CA HIS A 612 21.64 20.61 15.78
C HIS A 612 21.67 19.74 14.51
N ILE A 613 22.85 19.24 14.14
CA ILE A 613 23.07 18.40 12.96
C ILE A 613 22.34 17.08 13.14
N ALA A 614 21.90 16.47 12.03
CA ALA A 614 21.27 15.16 12.06
C ALA A 614 19.98 15.11 12.90
N ALA A 615 19.28 16.23 13.06
CA ALA A 615 18.04 16.28 13.84
C ALA A 615 16.81 16.54 12.95
N PHE A 616 15.83 15.63 12.98
CA PHE A 616 14.51 15.81 12.34
C PHE A 616 13.70 16.93 12.99
N SER A 617 13.93 17.18 14.27
CA SER A 617 13.29 18.22 15.05
C SER A 617 14.22 18.66 16.18
N ILE A 618 14.24 19.95 16.45
CA ILE A 618 15.15 20.57 17.43
C ILE A 618 14.47 20.87 18.76
N ASN A 619 13.19 21.28 18.72
CA ASN A 619 12.49 21.78 19.89
C ASN A 619 11.10 21.17 20.00
N GLU A 620 10.67 20.92 21.24
CA GLU A 620 9.27 20.71 21.58
C GLU A 620 8.73 21.95 22.28
N SER A 621 8.16 22.87 21.51
CA SER A 621 7.73 24.20 21.95
C SER A 621 6.30 24.23 22.53
N GLY A 622 5.64 23.09 22.66
CA GLY A 622 4.24 22.99 23.07
C GLY A 622 3.99 23.30 24.55
N GLN A 623 5.01 23.23 25.40
CA GLN A 623 4.95 23.46 26.85
C GLN A 623 6.16 24.26 27.36
N ASN A 624 6.09 24.84 28.56
CA ASN A 624 7.25 25.52 29.15
C ASN A 624 8.35 24.55 29.62
N SER A 625 7.98 23.31 29.90
CA SER A 625 8.88 22.22 30.25
C SER A 625 8.59 21.08 29.30
N SER A 626 9.62 20.60 28.61
CA SER A 626 9.56 19.42 27.75
C SER A 626 10.65 18.41 28.14
N ALA A 627 10.92 18.29 29.44
CA ALA A 627 11.97 17.42 30.00
C ALA A 627 11.77 15.92 29.70
N GLU A 628 10.56 15.54 29.29
CA GLU A 628 10.17 14.18 28.93
C GLU A 628 10.58 13.76 27.51
N VAL A 629 10.86 14.72 26.62
CA VAL A 629 11.28 14.43 25.25
C VAL A 629 12.76 14.05 25.20
N ARG A 630 13.18 13.33 24.15
CA ARG A 630 14.55 12.83 24.03
C ARG A 630 15.07 13.11 22.62
N MET A 631 16.26 13.70 22.51
CA MET A 631 16.89 13.94 21.21
C MET A 631 17.08 12.67 20.38
N LYS A 632 17.27 11.50 21.03
CA LYS A 632 17.35 10.19 20.34
C LYS A 632 16.11 9.91 19.47
N ASP A 633 14.95 10.46 19.81
CA ASP A 633 13.69 10.24 19.11
C ASP A 633 13.61 11.10 17.82
N ALA A 634 14.56 12.00 17.57
CA ALA A 634 14.61 12.83 16.36
C ALA A 634 15.98 12.82 15.66
N VAL A 635 16.76 11.74 15.74
CA VAL A 635 18.04 11.64 15.02
C VAL A 635 17.85 11.08 13.59
N ASN A 636 18.37 11.81 12.60
CA ASN A 636 18.58 11.41 11.22
C ASN A 636 20.03 10.95 10.99
N PRO A 637 20.34 9.65 11.14
CA PRO A 637 21.70 9.14 10.96
C PRO A 637 22.22 9.17 9.52
N ASP A 638 21.39 9.48 8.52
CA ASP A 638 21.80 9.59 7.12
C ASP A 638 22.11 11.05 6.71
N ASP A 639 22.12 12.00 7.66
CA ASP A 639 22.40 13.40 7.36
C ASP A 639 23.85 13.61 6.88
N ILE A 640 24.00 14.24 5.71
CA ILE A 640 25.29 14.51 5.10
C ILE A 640 26.15 15.47 5.93
N ASP A 641 25.52 16.31 6.75
CA ASP A 641 26.23 17.27 7.59
C ASP A 641 27.06 16.56 8.67
N ILE A 642 26.72 15.32 9.06
CA ILE A 642 27.57 14.46 9.91
C ILE A 642 28.97 14.30 9.30
N TYR A 643 29.04 14.05 7.99
CA TYR A 643 30.29 13.81 7.28
C TYR A 643 31.06 15.09 6.98
N ARG A 644 30.35 16.21 6.77
CA ARG A 644 30.96 17.53 6.58
C ARG A 644 31.65 17.99 7.86
N ASP A 645 31.00 17.82 9.00
CA ASP A 645 31.56 18.13 10.31
C ASP A 645 32.76 17.25 10.65
N LEU A 646 32.66 15.95 10.36
CA LEU A 646 33.78 15.03 10.49
C LEU A 646 34.98 15.46 9.63
N GLY A 647 34.74 15.91 8.40
CA GLY A 647 35.77 16.48 7.52
C GLY A 647 36.39 17.78 8.05
N GLY A 648 35.63 18.56 8.83
CA GLY A 648 36.09 19.74 9.54
C GLY A 648 36.88 19.45 10.83
N GLY A 649 36.94 18.18 11.27
CA GLY A 649 37.64 17.74 12.47
C GLY A 649 36.76 17.58 13.71
N VAL A 650 35.44 17.73 13.59
CA VAL A 650 34.47 17.46 14.67
C VAL A 650 34.24 15.95 14.75
N THR A 651 34.60 15.35 15.88
CA THR A 651 34.56 13.90 16.06
C THR A 651 33.51 13.45 17.08
N THR A 652 32.94 14.40 17.81
CA THR A 652 31.93 14.15 18.82
C THR A 652 31.03 15.37 18.89
N ILE A 653 29.73 15.15 18.90
CA ILE A 653 28.73 16.20 19.07
C ILE A 653 27.83 15.86 20.25
N GLN A 654 27.40 16.88 20.99
CA GLN A 654 26.31 16.79 21.94
C GLN A 654 25.06 17.36 21.27
N LEU A 655 24.13 16.48 20.91
CA LEU A 655 22.81 16.88 20.43
C LEU A 655 21.97 17.37 21.62
N LEU A 656 21.50 18.61 21.51
CA LEU A 656 20.71 19.29 22.54
C LEU A 656 19.46 19.89 21.94
N HIS A 657 18.46 20.09 22.79
CA HIS A 657 17.35 20.96 22.44
C HIS A 657 17.84 22.39 22.19
N GLY A 658 17.13 23.09 21.30
CA GLY A 658 17.33 24.51 21.07
C GLY A 658 16.80 25.37 22.22
N SER A 659 16.80 26.69 22.02
CA SER A 659 16.47 27.67 23.05
C SER A 659 14.97 28.04 23.12
N ALA A 660 14.06 27.12 22.76
CA ALA A 660 12.63 27.44 22.67
C ALA A 660 11.89 27.41 24.02
N ASN A 661 12.38 26.63 24.99
CA ASN A 661 11.71 26.37 26.26
C ASN A 661 12.63 26.71 27.46
N PRO A 662 12.08 27.16 28.60
CA PRO A 662 12.84 27.26 29.85
C PRO A 662 13.49 25.95 30.31
N ILE A 663 12.82 24.81 30.09
CA ILE A 663 13.36 23.46 30.37
C ILE A 663 13.13 22.60 29.12
N GLY A 664 14.19 22.30 28.39
CA GLY A 664 14.19 21.30 27.31
C GLY A 664 14.61 19.92 27.81
N GLY A 665 14.33 18.88 27.00
CA GLY A 665 14.70 17.49 27.30
C GLY A 665 16.14 17.10 27.05
#